data_AF-A0A2E1U8Y8-F1
#
_entry.id   AF-A0A2E1U8Y8-F1
#
_cell.length_a   1.000
_cell.length_b   1.000
_cell.length_c   1.000
_cell.angle_alpha   90.00
_cell.angle_beta   90.00
_cell.angle_gamma   90.00
#
_symmetry.space_group_name_H-M   'P 1'
#
loop_
_entity.id
_entity.type
_entity.pdbx_description
1 polymer ?
#
loop_
_entity_poly.entity_id
_entity_poly.type
_entity_poly.pdbx_seq_one_letter_code
_entity_poly.pdbx_strand_id
1 'polypeptide(L)'
;MRSDQISTGPELPEHPATSKVDDPRLLANRDLSWLRFLSRVRLQSSDPRHPLLDRVRFAGIATAILDEFFMKRIALMLERIDEGRVTASPDGLPIREVLERSTELIRQEQCELDRIWFEELVPQLGSEGVAILDYGDLPPTERLRVDQWFEREVEPVLTPLAVDEGHPFPFISNLSTSLGVLLRAPGDATKHFARLKLPDGLPRMVAVPHNGPVGVIHDVNRIRFLPLWQVVEANLGAVFPGMDIVDTGLFRLTRAAGLETGEDDDDEPDLMSTVETELARRRFAGPVRLEMEPESGLELRSLLLDELGLPESAVMVRTSPFEPAAYHQLADLARPDLQRKKWTPTLPRRLRESSDMFSTIRGGDLFVHHPYESFHDSVERFISEAAQDDKVVAIKQTLYRTSSDSPFIESLIHAAESGKQVACLVELRARFDERNNVGLARVLEKHGVHVAYGVVGLKTHCKLSLVIRREGDGLRRYAHVGTGNYHPGTAQLYTDCGILSCDTRLTEDVADVFNFLTGRSRKKNFNDILLAPQTMKATFLRLINEEAEHASKGQPARIWAKMNQLEDPDIIQALYLASRAGVEIQLIVRGFCLLRPGIPGLSDNIKVVSVIGRFLEHSRIFHFSSGKSDPSDGKWYLGSADWMRRNLENRVEVVTPIRDKGCVARMREILEVGLSDARNGHLILPDGHSEPIAEIRTPIIAEAVTKGTFGTLCDRARRALDSTEPTQKLQWPPRRTKPGWTGKNEPPATTSPVQPTEHATRIMLSQPWLVQRELALATGQSPRGMTALQRRAQNAGWIRIHRIGRSVVWEPRAVAAKDLGARMTVVPGRGAYPKRWLLTRLQAWLEAGNAEVTRSTKLSDPLEAILPDGSLRRWLILPSPRLLNAMGKLQTELDGTSVVVMPKRTDVRRIQSSTDMDALTVDEFIDATPPTLLGGH
;
A
#
# COMPACT_ATOMS: atom_id res chain seq x y z
N MET A 1 -30.72 -6.43 22.68
CA MET A 1 -30.98 -7.56 21.77
C MET A 1 -29.72 -8.43 21.74
N ARG A 2 -29.81 -9.77 21.66
CA ARG A 2 -28.61 -10.63 21.50
C ARG A 2 -28.02 -10.41 20.10
N SER A 3 -26.70 -10.54 19.95
CA SER A 3 -25.90 -10.35 18.72
C SER A 3 -26.40 -11.08 17.46
N ASP A 4 -27.23 -12.10 17.66
CA ASP A 4 -27.62 -13.08 16.64
C ASP A 4 -28.90 -12.69 15.88
N GLN A 5 -29.41 -11.45 16.01
CA GLN A 5 -30.72 -11.06 15.48
C GLN A 5 -30.70 -9.98 14.37
N ILE A 6 -29.56 -9.33 14.09
CA ILE A 6 -29.53 -8.26 13.08
C ILE A 6 -29.26 -8.86 11.70
N SER A 7 -30.34 -9.22 11.00
CA SER A 7 -30.28 -9.60 9.59
C SER A 7 -29.69 -8.47 8.73
N THR A 8 -28.85 -8.86 7.77
CA THR A 8 -28.29 -7.94 6.77
C THR A 8 -29.29 -7.48 5.74
N GLY A 9 -30.43 -8.15 5.58
CA GLY A 9 -31.49 -7.75 4.66
C GLY A 9 -32.84 -7.56 5.36
N PRO A 10 -33.86 -7.06 4.63
CA PRO A 10 -35.24 -7.09 5.10
C PRO A 10 -35.74 -8.54 5.26
N GLU A 11 -36.92 -8.66 5.87
CA GLU A 11 -37.64 -9.94 5.90
C GLU A 11 -37.88 -10.45 4.48
N LEU A 12 -37.66 -11.75 4.29
CA LEU A 12 -37.88 -12.39 3.01
C LEU A 12 -39.37 -12.35 2.64
N PRO A 13 -39.72 -12.35 1.35
CA PRO A 13 -41.10 -12.57 0.92
C PRO A 13 -41.67 -13.87 1.49
N GLU A 14 -42.98 -13.97 1.74
CA GLU A 14 -43.62 -15.19 2.28
C GLU A 14 -43.34 -16.45 1.43
N HIS A 15 -43.18 -16.27 0.11
CA HIS A 15 -42.85 -17.33 -0.84
C HIS A 15 -41.65 -16.95 -1.72
N PRO A 16 -40.40 -17.04 -1.22
CA PRO A 16 -39.21 -16.64 -1.97
C PRO A 16 -39.02 -17.47 -3.26
N ALA A 17 -39.42 -18.74 -3.22
CA ALA A 17 -39.32 -19.67 -4.35
C ALA A 17 -40.16 -19.24 -5.57
N THR A 18 -41.29 -18.56 -5.37
CA THR A 18 -42.19 -18.11 -6.44
C THR A 18 -42.19 -16.60 -6.63
N SER A 19 -41.47 -15.87 -5.77
CA SER A 19 -41.28 -14.43 -5.90
C SER A 19 -40.54 -14.08 -7.18
N LYS A 20 -40.84 -12.90 -7.73
CA LYS A 20 -40.07 -12.35 -8.84
C LYS A 20 -38.63 -12.11 -8.36
N VAL A 21 -37.65 -12.46 -9.20
CA VAL A 21 -36.24 -12.38 -8.82
C VAL A 21 -35.77 -10.93 -8.63
N ASP A 22 -36.50 -9.96 -9.17
CA ASP A 22 -36.26 -8.52 -9.02
C ASP A 22 -36.86 -7.93 -7.73
N ASP A 23 -37.47 -8.73 -6.85
CA ASP A 23 -37.95 -8.26 -5.54
C ASP A 23 -36.74 -7.79 -4.70
N PRO A 24 -36.69 -6.49 -4.31
CA PRO A 24 -35.60 -5.92 -3.51
C PRO A 24 -35.30 -6.70 -2.24
N ARG A 25 -36.31 -7.34 -1.63
CA ARG A 25 -36.16 -8.08 -0.36
C ARG A 25 -35.28 -9.32 -0.47
N LEU A 26 -35.00 -9.77 -1.70
CA LEU A 26 -34.09 -10.87 -2.00
C LEU A 26 -32.61 -10.46 -1.97
N LEU A 27 -32.33 -9.17 -1.81
CA LEU A 27 -30.98 -8.64 -1.63
C LEU A 27 -30.68 -8.41 -0.14
N ALA A 28 -29.44 -8.65 0.25
CA ALA A 28 -28.91 -8.12 1.51
C ALA A 28 -28.56 -6.64 1.34
N ASN A 29 -28.59 -5.88 2.44
CA ASN A 29 -28.14 -4.51 2.47
C ASN A 29 -26.62 -4.45 2.40
N ARG A 30 -26.11 -3.57 1.54
CA ARG A 30 -24.69 -3.38 1.29
C ARG A 30 -23.89 -3.03 2.55
N ASP A 31 -24.38 -2.09 3.36
CA ASP A 31 -23.64 -1.54 4.48
C ASP A 31 -23.66 -2.50 5.68
N LEU A 32 -24.79 -3.17 5.92
CA LEU A 32 -24.88 -4.25 6.91
C LEU A 32 -24.01 -5.45 6.52
N SER A 33 -23.98 -5.82 5.23
CA SER A 33 -23.10 -6.88 4.71
C SER A 33 -21.61 -6.51 4.85
N TRP A 34 -21.27 -5.21 4.76
CA TRP A 34 -19.92 -4.72 5.01
C TRP A 34 -19.54 -4.81 6.50
N LEU A 35 -20.46 -4.49 7.41
CA LEU A 35 -20.24 -4.69 8.84
C LEU A 35 -20.11 -6.18 9.21
N ARG A 36 -20.83 -7.09 8.54
CA ARG A 36 -20.60 -8.55 8.70
C ARG A 36 -19.23 -8.99 8.19
N PHE A 37 -18.69 -8.33 7.17
CA PHE A 37 -17.29 -8.53 6.80
C PHE A 37 -16.33 -8.07 7.91
N LEU A 38 -16.58 -6.92 8.54
CA LEU A 38 -15.83 -6.47 9.72
C LEU A 38 -15.90 -7.51 10.84
N SER A 39 -17.07 -8.09 11.14
CA SER A 39 -17.22 -9.15 12.14
C SER A 39 -16.26 -10.32 11.86
N ARG A 40 -16.18 -10.77 10.60
CA ARG A 40 -15.25 -11.85 10.20
C ARG A 40 -13.77 -11.47 10.35
N VAL A 41 -13.42 -10.20 10.13
CA VAL A 41 -12.06 -9.68 10.38
C VAL A 41 -11.76 -9.63 11.87
N ARG A 42 -12.70 -9.14 12.70
CA ARG A 42 -12.57 -9.12 14.16
C ARG A 42 -12.36 -10.53 14.70
N LEU A 43 -13.09 -11.54 14.21
CA LEU A 43 -12.92 -12.94 14.64
C LEU A 43 -11.47 -13.45 14.50
N GLN A 44 -10.68 -12.90 13.57
CA GLN A 44 -9.26 -13.27 13.42
C GLN A 44 -8.40 -12.79 14.61
N SER A 45 -8.86 -11.79 15.37
CA SER A 45 -8.18 -11.32 16.58
C SER A 45 -8.43 -12.24 17.80
N SER A 46 -9.51 -13.02 17.79
CA SER A 46 -9.80 -14.05 18.81
C SER A 46 -9.31 -15.45 18.43
N ASP A 47 -8.88 -15.68 17.19
CA ASP A 47 -8.50 -17.02 16.72
C ASP A 47 -7.10 -17.44 17.21
N PRO A 48 -6.97 -18.43 18.13
CA PRO A 48 -5.69 -18.85 18.70
C PRO A 48 -4.78 -19.56 17.69
N ARG A 49 -5.26 -19.88 16.49
CA ARG A 49 -4.46 -20.43 15.40
C ARG A 49 -3.52 -19.39 14.78
N HIS A 50 -3.74 -18.11 15.07
CA HIS A 50 -2.85 -17.01 14.73
C HIS A 50 -1.86 -16.76 15.87
N PRO A 51 -0.58 -16.48 15.57
CA PRO A 51 0.36 -15.98 16.56
C PRO A 51 -0.18 -14.72 17.25
N LEU A 52 0.20 -14.50 18.50
CA LEU A 52 -0.38 -13.46 19.35
C LEU A 52 -0.29 -12.06 18.72
N LEU A 53 0.86 -11.71 18.13
CA LEU A 53 1.02 -10.39 17.49
C LEU A 53 0.27 -10.27 16.15
N ASP A 54 -0.05 -11.39 15.48
CA ASP A 54 -0.97 -11.37 14.33
C ASP A 54 -2.40 -11.06 14.78
N ARG A 55 -2.83 -11.58 15.94
CA ARG A 55 -4.16 -11.29 16.51
C ARG A 55 -4.31 -9.83 16.91
N VAL A 56 -3.29 -9.25 17.54
CA VAL A 56 -3.21 -7.81 17.84
C VAL A 56 -3.33 -6.98 16.55
N ARG A 57 -2.67 -7.40 15.48
CA ARG A 57 -2.77 -6.74 14.17
C ARG A 57 -4.19 -6.78 13.60
N PHE A 58 -4.91 -7.89 13.75
CA PHE A 58 -6.32 -7.96 13.32
C PHE A 58 -7.23 -7.03 14.10
N ALA A 59 -7.01 -6.82 15.40
CA ALA A 59 -7.75 -5.82 16.18
C ALA A 59 -7.49 -4.39 15.66
N GLY A 60 -6.24 -4.08 15.30
CA GLY A 60 -5.89 -2.82 14.65
C GLY A 60 -6.53 -2.65 13.27
N ILE A 61 -6.55 -3.70 12.44
CA ILE A 61 -7.21 -3.70 11.13
C ILE A 61 -8.73 -3.50 11.28
N ALA A 62 -9.37 -4.18 12.23
CA ALA A 62 -10.80 -4.01 12.51
C ALA A 62 -11.12 -2.57 12.91
N THR A 63 -10.28 -1.96 13.77
CA THR A 63 -10.40 -0.55 14.15
C THR A 63 -10.29 0.39 12.94
N ALA A 64 -9.32 0.14 12.05
CA ALA A 64 -9.16 0.95 10.83
C ALA A 64 -10.34 0.80 9.85
N ILE A 65 -10.93 -0.39 9.74
CA ILE A 65 -12.14 -0.62 8.92
C ILE A 65 -13.33 0.15 9.50
N LEU A 66 -13.49 0.19 10.83
CA LEU A 66 -14.51 1.01 11.48
C LEU A 66 -14.32 2.50 11.18
N ASP A 67 -13.09 3.01 11.29
CA ASP A 67 -12.77 4.40 10.91
C ASP A 67 -13.24 4.69 9.48
N GLU A 68 -12.90 3.82 8.53
CA GLU A 68 -13.32 3.97 7.12
C GLU A 68 -14.85 3.93 6.96
N PHE A 69 -15.53 3.06 7.70
CA PHE A 69 -16.98 2.93 7.64
C PHE A 69 -17.67 4.21 8.14
N PHE A 70 -17.21 4.80 9.24
CA PHE A 70 -17.74 6.08 9.72
C PHE A 70 -17.49 7.21 8.74
N MET A 71 -16.24 7.35 8.28
CA MET A 71 -15.85 8.42 7.36
C MET A 71 -16.63 8.40 6.05
N LYS A 72 -17.06 7.22 5.57
CA LYS A 72 -17.67 7.08 4.24
C LYS A 72 -19.15 6.74 4.27
N ARG A 73 -19.59 5.80 5.11
CA ARG A 73 -20.94 5.25 5.06
C ARG A 73 -21.87 5.92 6.03
N ILE A 74 -21.47 6.04 7.29
CA ILE A 74 -22.24 6.79 8.28
C ILE A 74 -22.38 8.24 7.82
N ALA A 75 -21.27 8.88 7.40
CA ALA A 75 -21.29 10.21 6.79
C ALA A 75 -22.32 10.36 5.66
N LEU A 76 -22.27 9.48 4.65
CA LEU A 76 -23.20 9.52 3.52
C LEU A 76 -24.65 9.29 3.93
N MET A 77 -24.89 8.43 4.94
CA MET A 77 -26.25 8.16 5.43
C MET A 77 -26.82 9.37 6.17
N LEU A 78 -26.03 9.99 7.05
CA LEU A 78 -26.43 11.20 7.77
C LEU A 78 -26.74 12.35 6.80
N GLU A 79 -25.85 12.60 5.84
CA GLU A 79 -26.03 13.66 4.85
C GLU A 79 -27.31 13.48 4.02
N ARG A 80 -27.58 12.26 3.54
CA ARG A 80 -28.83 11.97 2.80
C ARG A 80 -30.08 12.17 3.64
N ILE A 81 -30.01 11.86 4.94
CA ILE A 81 -31.11 12.10 5.88
C ILE A 81 -31.33 13.61 6.04
N ASP A 82 -30.26 14.38 6.20
CA ASP A 82 -30.31 15.84 6.37
C ASP A 82 -30.84 16.55 5.11
N GLU A 83 -30.51 16.05 3.92
CA GLU A 83 -31.05 16.53 2.64
C GLU A 83 -32.52 16.13 2.40
N GLY A 84 -33.14 15.36 3.31
CA GLY A 84 -34.49 14.82 3.14
C GLY A 84 -34.59 13.75 2.04
N ARG A 85 -33.46 13.21 1.57
CA ARG A 85 -33.41 12.12 0.58
C ARG A 85 -33.68 10.78 1.27
N VAL A 86 -34.95 10.48 1.51
CA VAL A 86 -35.41 9.20 2.09
C VAL A 86 -35.47 8.09 1.03
N THR A 87 -34.55 8.07 0.06
CA THR A 87 -34.52 7.00 -0.94
C THR A 87 -34.15 5.68 -0.26
N ALA A 88 -34.98 4.67 -0.45
CA ALA A 88 -34.68 3.32 -0.02
C ALA A 88 -33.37 2.82 -0.67
N SER A 89 -32.63 2.03 0.08
CA SER A 89 -31.51 1.25 -0.44
C SER A 89 -31.99 0.24 -1.51
N PRO A 90 -31.10 -0.32 -2.35
CA PRO A 90 -31.49 -1.28 -3.39
C PRO A 90 -32.25 -2.51 -2.87
N ASP A 91 -32.07 -2.87 -1.60
CA ASP A 91 -32.79 -3.94 -0.90
C ASP A 91 -34.17 -3.51 -0.36
N GLY A 92 -34.54 -2.23 -0.49
CA GLY A 92 -35.82 -1.68 -0.07
C GLY A 92 -35.84 -1.11 1.35
N LEU A 93 -34.77 -1.25 2.14
CA LEU A 93 -34.72 -0.68 3.49
C LEU A 93 -34.60 0.86 3.46
N PRO A 94 -35.37 1.59 4.29
CA PRO A 94 -35.19 3.02 4.52
C PRO A 94 -33.79 3.32 5.09
N ILE A 95 -33.16 4.39 4.63
CA ILE A 95 -31.80 4.74 5.05
C ILE A 95 -31.67 4.96 6.56
N ARG A 96 -32.71 5.49 7.22
CA ARG A 96 -32.77 5.66 8.67
C ARG A 96 -32.72 4.32 9.41
N GLU A 97 -33.45 3.33 8.91
CA GLU A 97 -33.42 1.97 9.46
C GLU A 97 -32.04 1.33 9.27
N VAL A 98 -31.41 1.53 8.11
CA VAL A 98 -30.03 1.05 7.85
C VAL A 98 -29.03 1.70 8.82
N LEU A 99 -29.15 3.00 9.08
CA LEU A 99 -28.31 3.72 10.04
C LEU A 99 -28.49 3.19 11.46
N GLU A 100 -29.74 2.96 11.89
CA GLU A 100 -30.07 2.42 13.21
C GLU A 100 -29.49 1.00 13.39
N ARG A 101 -29.73 0.10 12.43
CA ARG A 101 -29.15 -1.25 12.42
C ARG A 101 -27.61 -1.23 12.38
N SER A 102 -27.03 -0.33 11.58
CA SER A 102 -25.57 -0.18 11.49
C SER A 102 -24.96 0.29 12.81
N THR A 103 -25.58 1.28 13.45
CA THR A 103 -25.11 1.83 14.73
C THR A 103 -25.13 0.77 15.82
N GLU A 104 -26.20 -0.03 15.91
CA GLU A 104 -26.28 -1.13 16.87
C GLU A 104 -25.21 -2.20 16.61
N LEU A 105 -25.03 -2.62 15.35
CA LEU A 105 -24.00 -3.61 15.01
C LEU A 105 -22.59 -3.08 15.30
N ILE A 106 -22.31 -1.80 15.02
CA ILE A 106 -21.03 -1.17 15.35
C ILE A 106 -20.76 -1.21 16.86
N ARG A 107 -21.75 -0.87 17.70
CA ARG A 107 -21.61 -0.95 19.16
C ARG A 107 -21.27 -2.37 19.61
N GLN A 108 -21.93 -3.37 19.03
CA GLN A 108 -21.62 -4.78 19.32
C GLN A 108 -20.19 -5.15 18.93
N GLU A 109 -19.74 -4.76 17.74
CA GLU A 109 -18.36 -5.03 17.29
C GLU A 109 -17.32 -4.30 18.15
N GLN A 110 -17.61 -3.09 18.63
CA GLN A 110 -16.73 -2.36 19.55
C GLN A 110 -16.66 -3.02 20.93
N CYS A 111 -17.80 -3.38 21.52
CA CYS A 111 -17.83 -4.12 22.80
C CYS A 111 -17.02 -5.43 22.70
N GLU A 112 -17.17 -6.15 21.59
CA GLU A 112 -16.40 -7.37 21.35
C GLU A 112 -14.90 -7.13 21.15
N LEU A 113 -14.50 -6.03 20.51
CA LEU A 113 -13.09 -5.64 20.39
C LEU A 113 -12.50 -5.28 21.76
N ASP A 114 -13.23 -4.55 22.60
CA ASP A 114 -12.82 -4.23 23.96
C ASP A 114 -12.68 -5.50 24.80
N ARG A 115 -13.66 -6.41 24.72
CA ARG A 115 -13.59 -7.72 25.40
C ARG A 115 -12.37 -8.51 24.97
N ILE A 116 -12.15 -8.70 23.66
CA ILE A 116 -10.97 -9.42 23.14
C ILE A 116 -9.67 -8.75 23.60
N TRP A 117 -9.62 -7.42 23.59
CA TRP A 117 -8.44 -6.68 24.01
C TRP A 117 -8.08 -6.95 25.47
N PHE A 118 -9.01 -6.75 26.40
CA PHE A 118 -8.73 -6.83 27.83
C PHE A 118 -8.78 -8.25 28.42
N GLU A 119 -9.67 -9.11 27.93
CA GLU A 119 -9.83 -10.46 28.48
C GLU A 119 -8.91 -11.49 27.82
N GLU A 120 -8.44 -11.24 26.59
CA GLU A 120 -7.63 -12.20 25.84
C GLU A 120 -6.24 -11.66 25.47
N LEU A 121 -6.15 -10.53 24.77
CA LEU A 121 -4.88 -10.07 24.19
C LEU A 121 -3.92 -9.51 25.23
N VAL A 122 -4.37 -8.59 26.09
CA VAL A 122 -3.53 -8.00 27.13
C VAL A 122 -2.98 -9.04 28.12
N PRO A 123 -3.78 -9.97 28.67
CA PRO A 123 -3.27 -11.01 29.58
C PRO A 123 -2.26 -11.96 28.91
N GLN A 124 -2.50 -12.33 27.65
CA GLN A 124 -1.60 -13.19 26.90
C GLN A 124 -0.30 -12.48 26.54
N LEU A 125 -0.36 -11.20 26.17
CA LEU A 125 0.83 -10.37 25.96
C LEU A 125 1.65 -10.29 27.24
N GLY A 126 1.00 -10.06 28.39
CA GLY A 126 1.67 -10.02 29.69
C GLY A 126 2.39 -11.34 30.03
N SER A 127 1.73 -12.47 29.76
CA SER A 127 2.29 -13.82 29.95
C SER A 127 3.53 -14.09 29.09
N GLU A 128 3.57 -13.48 27.90
CA GLU A 128 4.70 -13.55 26.95
C GLU A 128 5.75 -12.44 27.18
N GLY A 129 5.66 -11.71 28.29
CA GLY A 129 6.63 -10.68 28.68
C GLY A 129 6.41 -9.32 28.02
N VAL A 130 5.23 -9.05 27.46
CA VAL A 130 4.82 -7.74 26.93
C VAL A 130 3.71 -7.18 27.80
N ALA A 131 4.07 -6.41 28.83
CA ALA A 131 3.11 -5.82 29.75
C ALA A 131 2.65 -4.44 29.25
N ILE A 132 1.35 -4.17 29.34
CA ILE A 132 0.77 -2.82 29.20
C ILE A 132 0.38 -2.40 30.61
N LEU A 133 0.96 -1.29 31.06
CA LEU A 133 0.83 -0.79 32.42
C LEU A 133 -0.13 0.38 32.47
N ASP A 134 -0.57 0.69 33.68
CA ASP A 134 -1.15 1.98 34.05
C ASP A 134 -0.08 2.88 34.69
N TYR A 135 -0.16 4.19 34.43
CA TYR A 135 0.78 5.17 35.02
C TYR A 135 0.67 5.20 36.55
N GLY A 136 -0.54 5.04 37.09
CA GLY A 136 -0.82 4.99 38.52
C GLY A 136 -0.10 3.86 39.25
N ASP A 137 0.14 2.75 38.55
CA ASP A 137 0.79 1.55 39.09
C ASP A 137 2.34 1.61 39.04
N LEU A 138 2.92 2.66 38.45
CA LEU A 138 4.37 2.80 38.37
C LEU A 138 5.00 3.09 39.74
N PRO A 139 6.11 2.42 40.10
CA PRO A 139 6.90 2.79 41.27
C PRO A 139 7.40 4.24 41.17
N PRO A 140 7.58 4.94 42.31
CA PRO A 140 7.97 6.36 42.32
C PRO A 140 9.24 6.68 41.52
N THR A 141 10.23 5.78 41.53
CA THR A 141 11.49 5.93 40.78
C THR A 141 11.32 5.79 39.27
N GLU A 142 10.35 5.00 38.82
CA GLU A 142 10.04 4.86 37.41
C GLU A 142 9.17 6.02 36.93
N ARG A 143 8.21 6.44 37.76
CA ARG A 143 7.38 7.62 37.53
C ARG A 143 8.24 8.86 37.28
N LEU A 144 9.19 9.15 38.18
CA LEU A 144 10.13 10.26 38.02
C LEU A 144 10.90 10.21 36.69
N ARG A 145 11.30 9.02 36.22
CA ARG A 145 11.99 8.87 34.91
C ARG A 145 11.05 9.12 33.73
N VAL A 146 9.79 8.72 33.84
CA VAL A 146 8.76 8.98 32.82
C VAL A 146 8.46 10.47 32.76
N ASP A 147 8.34 11.16 33.90
CA ASP A 147 8.10 12.60 33.95
C ASP A 147 9.28 13.39 33.36
N GLN A 148 10.52 13.05 33.71
CA GLN A 148 11.72 13.64 33.09
C GLN A 148 11.82 13.37 31.58
N TRP A 149 11.30 12.23 31.12
CA TRP A 149 11.24 11.93 29.69
C TRP A 149 10.14 12.76 29.02
N PHE A 150 8.99 12.95 29.68
CA PHE A 150 7.92 13.82 29.20
C PHE A 150 8.41 15.25 29.00
N GLU A 151 9.03 15.87 30.01
CA GLU A 151 9.57 17.24 29.94
C GLU A 151 10.56 17.43 28.78
N ARG A 152 11.38 16.40 28.49
CA ARG A 152 12.41 16.49 27.44
C ARG A 152 11.91 16.18 26.03
N GLU A 153 11.05 15.17 25.89
CA GLU A 153 10.72 14.59 24.58
C GLU A 153 9.27 14.86 24.14
N VAL A 154 8.36 15.11 25.08
CA VAL A 154 6.92 15.23 24.82
C VAL A 154 6.44 16.66 24.98
N GLU A 155 6.68 17.28 26.14
CA GLU A 155 6.27 18.66 26.42
C GLU A 155 6.69 19.66 25.33
N PRO A 156 7.93 19.66 24.79
CA PRO A 156 8.36 20.66 23.82
C PRO A 156 7.64 20.59 22.48
N VAL A 157 6.97 19.47 22.19
CA VAL A 157 6.19 19.26 20.97
C VAL A 157 4.68 19.28 21.22
N LEU A 158 4.25 19.44 22.47
CA LEU A 158 2.87 19.71 22.82
C LEU A 158 2.59 21.21 22.67
N THR A 159 1.41 21.53 22.15
CA THR A 159 0.95 22.91 22.05
C THR A 159 -0.46 22.97 22.62
N PRO A 160 -0.66 23.53 23.82
CA PRO A 160 -1.99 23.73 24.36
C PRO A 160 -2.75 24.74 23.52
N LEU A 161 -3.99 24.39 23.15
CA LEU A 161 -4.92 25.29 22.48
C LEU A 161 -6.07 25.59 23.43
N ALA A 162 -6.00 26.73 24.12
CA ALA A 162 -7.06 27.23 24.99
C ALA A 162 -8.19 27.88 24.18
N VAL A 163 -9.42 27.78 24.70
CA VAL A 163 -10.64 28.38 24.13
C VAL A 163 -11.21 29.40 25.12
N ASP A 164 -11.40 30.63 24.64
CA ASP A 164 -11.94 31.78 25.38
C ASP A 164 -12.62 32.79 24.44
N GLU A 165 -13.10 33.94 24.95
CA GLU A 165 -13.79 34.96 24.14
C GLU A 165 -12.93 35.53 22.99
N GLY A 166 -11.59 35.52 23.13
CA GLY A 166 -10.65 35.94 22.10
C GLY A 166 -10.15 34.80 21.21
N HIS A 167 -10.31 33.55 21.64
CA HIS A 167 -9.83 32.35 20.97
C HIS A 167 -10.98 31.35 20.79
N PRO A 168 -11.68 31.36 19.63
CA PRO A 168 -12.80 30.46 19.40
C PRO A 168 -12.35 29.00 19.34
N PHE A 169 -13.30 28.09 19.51
CA PHE A 169 -13.05 26.65 19.51
C PHE A 169 -12.24 26.20 18.28
N PRO A 170 -11.10 25.51 18.46
CA PRO A 170 -10.18 25.27 17.36
C PRO A 170 -10.68 24.17 16.44
N PHE A 171 -10.31 24.26 15.16
CA PHE A 171 -10.53 23.16 14.23
C PHE A 171 -9.80 21.88 14.68
N ILE A 172 -10.56 20.81 14.93
CA ILE A 172 -10.02 19.48 15.24
C ILE A 172 -9.88 18.67 13.95
N SER A 173 -8.65 18.18 13.68
CA SER A 173 -8.36 17.40 12.48
C SER A 173 -8.98 16.00 12.52
N ASN A 174 -9.25 15.42 11.35
CA ASN A 174 -9.79 14.07 11.23
C ASN A 174 -8.86 13.01 11.84
N LEU A 175 -9.44 12.02 12.51
CA LEU A 175 -8.77 10.92 13.24
C LEU A 175 -7.74 11.39 14.28
N SER A 176 -7.84 12.65 14.72
CA SER A 176 -6.95 13.24 15.71
C SER A 176 -7.38 12.84 17.11
N THR A 177 -6.54 12.07 17.80
CA THR A 177 -6.67 11.84 19.24
C THR A 177 -6.14 13.05 20.00
N SER A 178 -6.92 13.53 20.95
CA SER A 178 -6.59 14.69 21.78
C SER A 178 -7.03 14.44 23.21
N LEU A 179 -6.36 15.09 24.15
CA LEU A 179 -6.83 15.22 25.53
C LEU A 179 -7.57 16.55 25.64
N GLY A 180 -8.82 16.51 26.08
CA GLY A 180 -9.58 17.69 26.49
C GLY A 180 -9.33 17.95 27.97
N VAL A 181 -9.10 19.21 28.33
CA VAL A 181 -8.79 19.63 29.70
C VAL A 181 -9.68 20.81 30.06
N LEU A 182 -10.43 20.70 31.14
CA LEU A 182 -11.12 21.83 31.76
C LEU A 182 -10.22 22.42 32.83
N LEU A 183 -9.89 23.70 32.68
CA LEU A 183 -8.98 24.45 33.53
C LEU A 183 -9.72 25.56 34.25
N ARG A 184 -9.20 25.97 35.40
CA ARG A 184 -9.69 27.15 36.12
C ARG A 184 -8.53 27.88 36.76
N ALA A 185 -8.54 29.21 36.69
CA ALA A 185 -7.57 30.00 37.43
C ALA A 185 -7.86 29.90 38.94
N PRO A 186 -6.86 29.75 39.82
CA PRO A 186 -7.10 29.69 41.26
C PRO A 186 -7.88 30.92 41.75
N GLY A 187 -9.05 30.69 42.36
CA GLY A 187 -9.94 31.75 42.85
C GLY A 187 -10.95 32.30 41.83
N ASP A 188 -10.91 31.87 40.57
CA ASP A 188 -11.96 32.12 39.57
C ASP A 188 -13.05 31.04 39.66
N ALA A 189 -14.28 31.36 39.25
CA ALA A 189 -15.37 30.40 39.07
C ALA A 189 -15.45 29.88 37.63
N THR A 190 -14.87 30.60 36.67
CA THR A 190 -14.98 30.35 35.24
C THR A 190 -14.05 29.22 34.81
N LYS A 191 -14.60 28.23 34.09
CA LYS A 191 -13.82 27.13 33.51
C LYS A 191 -13.46 27.45 32.07
N HIS A 192 -12.25 27.10 31.68
CA HIS A 192 -11.73 27.26 30.32
C HIS A 192 -11.39 25.90 29.75
N PHE A 193 -11.80 25.65 28.52
CA PHE A 193 -11.42 24.43 27.81
C PHE A 193 -10.06 24.62 27.14
N ALA A 194 -9.20 23.62 27.27
CA ALA A 194 -7.96 23.52 26.51
C ALA A 194 -7.86 22.15 25.84
N ARG A 195 -7.36 22.15 24.60
CA ARG A 195 -7.10 20.92 23.84
C ARG A 195 -5.60 20.68 23.73
N LEU A 196 -5.20 19.43 23.97
CA LEU A 196 -3.88 18.91 23.67
C LEU A 196 -3.95 17.80 22.63
N LYS A 197 -3.47 18.05 21.41
CA LYS A 197 -3.36 16.99 20.39
C LYS A 197 -2.18 16.09 20.74
N LEU A 198 -2.37 14.77 20.74
CA LEU A 198 -1.26 13.83 20.85
C LEU A 198 -0.40 13.88 19.56
N PRO A 199 0.91 14.19 19.65
CA PRO A 199 1.75 14.39 18.46
C PRO A 199 1.93 13.10 17.65
N ASP A 200 1.77 13.16 16.33
CA ASP A 200 1.84 11.98 15.44
C ASP A 200 3.26 11.39 15.33
N GLY A 201 4.29 12.18 15.65
CA GLY A 201 5.69 11.73 15.65
C GLY A 201 6.12 10.92 16.88
N LEU A 202 5.27 10.84 17.91
CA LEU A 202 5.55 10.14 19.16
C LEU A 202 4.87 8.76 19.19
N PRO A 203 5.48 7.75 19.86
CA PRO A 203 4.88 6.43 19.99
C PRO A 203 3.60 6.49 20.81
N ARG A 204 2.54 5.78 20.40
CA ARG A 204 1.31 5.67 21.18
C ARG A 204 1.45 4.76 22.39
N MET A 205 2.38 3.80 22.32
CA MET A 205 2.77 2.93 23.42
C MET A 205 4.23 3.23 23.81
N VAL A 206 4.46 3.95 24.91
CA VAL A 206 5.79 4.35 25.36
C VAL A 206 6.48 3.19 26.08
N ALA A 207 7.68 2.79 25.66
CA ALA A 207 8.43 1.75 26.34
C ALA A 207 9.02 2.25 27.67
N VAL A 208 8.77 1.55 28.79
CA VAL A 208 9.22 1.94 30.13
C VAL A 208 10.03 0.80 30.76
N PRO A 209 11.33 0.69 30.46
CA PRO A 209 12.16 -0.37 31.03
C PRO A 209 12.42 -0.15 32.53
N HIS A 210 12.54 -1.24 33.30
CA HIS A 210 12.92 -1.18 34.72
C HIS A 210 14.23 -0.41 34.92
N ASN A 211 15.22 -0.64 34.05
CA ASN A 211 16.48 0.08 34.02
C ASN A 211 16.75 0.54 32.58
N GLY A 212 17.11 1.82 32.41
CA GLY A 212 17.42 2.42 31.10
C GLY A 212 16.51 3.58 30.71
N PRO A 213 16.77 4.21 29.54
CA PRO A 213 15.96 5.31 29.03
C PRO A 213 14.55 4.88 28.64
N VAL A 214 13.57 5.71 29.03
CA VAL A 214 12.17 5.64 28.56
C VAL A 214 12.11 5.89 27.05
N GLY A 215 11.15 5.26 26.37
CA GLY A 215 10.98 5.29 24.92
C GLY A 215 11.87 4.30 24.15
N VAL A 216 12.75 3.56 24.85
CA VAL A 216 13.68 2.60 24.23
C VAL A 216 13.42 1.18 24.73
N ILE A 217 13.29 0.25 23.78
CA ILE A 217 13.19 -1.19 24.08
C ILE A 217 14.61 -1.76 24.20
N HIS A 218 14.98 -2.20 25.41
CA HIS A 218 16.30 -2.83 25.67
C HIS A 218 16.26 -4.35 25.60
N ASP A 219 15.22 -4.95 26.19
CA ASP A 219 14.98 -6.39 26.17
C ASP A 219 13.67 -6.66 25.42
N VAL A 220 13.79 -7.29 24.26
CA VAL A 220 12.63 -7.63 23.41
C VAL A 220 11.73 -8.70 24.05
N ASN A 221 12.24 -9.48 25.01
CA ASN A 221 11.48 -10.51 25.70
C ASN A 221 10.75 -9.99 26.95
N ARG A 222 11.12 -8.80 27.45
CA ARG A 222 10.53 -8.18 28.63
C ARG A 222 10.30 -6.70 28.36
N ILE A 223 9.17 -6.43 27.73
CA ILE A 223 8.77 -5.09 27.32
C ILE A 223 7.62 -4.64 28.22
N ARG A 224 7.71 -3.40 28.67
CA ARG A 224 6.66 -2.73 29.44
C ARG A 224 6.27 -1.49 28.66
N PHE A 225 4.99 -1.34 28.39
CA PHE A 225 4.43 -0.20 27.69
C PHE A 225 3.53 0.60 28.60
N LEU A 226 3.54 1.90 28.39
CA LEU A 226 2.60 2.83 28.98
C LEU A 226 1.91 3.62 27.84
N PRO A 227 0.58 3.78 27.84
CA PRO A 227 -0.08 4.62 26.86
C PRO A 227 0.43 6.07 26.92
N LEU A 228 0.75 6.67 25.77
CA LEU A 228 1.27 8.05 25.74
C LEU A 228 0.31 9.05 26.37
N TRP A 229 -0.99 8.87 26.18
CA TRP A 229 -1.99 9.80 26.70
C TRP A 229 -1.97 9.86 28.24
N GLN A 230 -1.74 8.74 28.94
CA GLN A 230 -1.61 8.73 30.40
C GLN A 230 -0.36 9.49 30.86
N VAL A 231 0.73 9.43 30.10
CA VAL A 231 1.94 10.23 30.40
C VAL A 231 1.62 11.72 30.31
N VAL A 232 0.88 12.14 29.26
CA VAL A 232 0.48 13.54 29.07
C VAL A 232 -0.48 13.98 30.17
N GLU A 233 -1.49 13.17 30.47
CA GLU A 233 -2.50 13.46 31.49
C GLU A 233 -1.87 13.63 32.88
N ALA A 234 -0.99 12.71 33.29
CA ALA A 234 -0.32 12.78 34.57
C ALA A 234 0.61 14.00 34.73
N ASN A 235 1.07 14.57 33.62
CA ASN A 235 2.01 15.70 33.60
C ASN A 235 1.35 17.02 33.15
N LEU A 236 0.01 17.13 33.20
CA LEU A 236 -0.70 18.36 32.80
C LEU A 236 -0.28 19.61 33.58
N GLY A 237 0.17 19.45 34.83
CA GLY A 237 0.66 20.57 35.64
C GLY A 237 1.90 21.26 35.05
N ALA A 238 2.74 20.54 34.31
CA ALA A 238 3.88 21.13 33.59
C ALA A 238 3.41 21.92 32.36
N VAL A 239 2.36 21.43 31.69
CA VAL A 239 1.78 22.08 30.48
C VAL A 239 0.97 23.33 30.83
N PHE A 240 0.27 23.31 31.98
CA PHE A 240 -0.58 24.40 32.45
C PHE A 240 -0.14 24.92 33.82
N PRO A 241 1.04 25.56 33.92
CA PRO A 241 1.59 26.00 35.20
C PRO A 241 0.67 27.04 35.86
N GLY A 242 0.31 26.79 37.13
CA GLY A 242 -0.50 27.71 37.94
C GLY A 242 -2.01 27.65 37.71
N MET A 243 -2.52 26.70 36.91
CA MET A 243 -3.95 26.47 36.69
C MET A 243 -4.44 25.25 37.50
N ASP A 244 -5.68 25.30 37.98
CA ASP A 244 -6.36 24.12 38.53
C ASP A 244 -6.87 23.26 37.37
N ILE A 245 -6.47 21.99 37.33
CA ILE A 245 -7.07 20.99 36.43
C ILE A 245 -8.38 20.51 37.06
N VAL A 246 -9.51 20.82 36.41
CA VAL A 246 -10.85 20.50 36.90
C VAL A 246 -11.33 19.14 36.40
N ASP A 247 -11.11 18.87 35.12
CA ASP A 247 -11.56 17.65 34.44
C ASP A 247 -10.68 17.36 33.22
N THR A 248 -10.55 16.09 32.87
CA THR A 248 -9.77 15.61 31.73
C THR A 248 -10.52 14.50 31.00
N GLY A 249 -10.26 14.35 29.71
CA GLY A 249 -10.82 13.23 28.96
C GLY A 249 -10.16 13.04 27.61
N LEU A 250 -9.75 11.80 27.34
CA LEU A 250 -9.25 11.40 26.03
C LEU A 250 -10.41 11.35 25.04
N PHE A 251 -10.24 11.99 23.90
CA PHE A 251 -11.22 11.92 22.82
C PHE A 251 -10.56 11.83 21.45
N ARG A 252 -11.28 11.26 20.49
CA ARG A 252 -10.86 11.19 19.09
C ARG A 252 -12.01 11.53 18.16
N LEU A 253 -11.75 12.46 17.24
CA LEU A 253 -12.76 12.93 16.29
C LEU A 253 -12.60 12.24 14.93
N THR A 254 -13.70 11.73 14.39
CA THR A 254 -13.79 11.27 12.99
C THR A 254 -14.66 12.24 12.20
N ARG A 255 -14.19 12.63 11.02
CA ARG A 255 -14.89 13.50 10.05
C ARG A 255 -15.22 12.72 8.79
N ALA A 256 -16.24 13.17 8.07
CA ALA A 256 -16.55 12.62 6.76
C ALA A 256 -15.34 12.70 5.82
N ALA A 257 -15.10 11.67 5.01
CA ALA A 257 -14.26 11.80 3.84
C ALA A 257 -15.11 12.53 2.79
N GLY A 258 -14.90 13.84 2.61
CA GLY A 258 -15.76 14.68 1.76
C GLY A 258 -16.19 13.96 0.47
N LEU A 259 -17.48 14.04 0.17
CA LEU A 259 -18.09 13.24 -0.88
C LEU A 259 -17.43 13.50 -2.24
N GLU A 260 -17.35 12.44 -3.05
CA GLU A 260 -17.36 12.62 -4.50
C GLU A 260 -18.72 13.26 -4.80
N THR A 261 -18.75 14.53 -5.25
CA THR A 261 -19.94 15.04 -5.94
C THR A 261 -20.28 14.01 -7.01
N GLY A 262 -21.50 13.47 -6.94
CA GLY A 262 -21.97 12.55 -7.96
C GLY A 262 -21.94 13.25 -9.31
N GLU A 263 -21.47 12.54 -10.34
CA GLU A 263 -21.81 12.56 -11.78
C GLU A 263 -22.15 13.89 -12.51
N ASP A 264 -22.09 15.07 -11.88
CA ASP A 264 -22.61 16.34 -12.39
C ASP A 264 -21.54 17.48 -12.46
N ASP A 265 -20.30 17.26 -12.00
CA ASP A 265 -19.17 18.22 -12.14
C ASP A 265 -18.29 17.88 -13.36
N ASP A 266 -18.90 17.55 -14.50
CA ASP A 266 -18.22 17.15 -15.75
C ASP A 266 -17.78 18.34 -16.63
N ASP A 267 -17.98 19.58 -16.18
CA ASP A 267 -17.75 20.80 -16.98
C ASP A 267 -16.47 21.60 -16.61
N GLU A 268 -15.56 21.08 -15.77
CA GLU A 268 -14.27 21.74 -15.51
C GLU A 268 -13.15 21.27 -16.45
N PRO A 269 -12.52 22.16 -17.25
CA PRO A 269 -11.54 21.79 -18.27
C PRO A 269 -10.16 21.35 -17.73
N ASP A 270 -9.90 21.41 -16.42
CA ASP A 270 -8.64 20.95 -15.80
C ASP A 270 -8.88 20.04 -14.57
N LEU A 271 -8.96 18.73 -14.84
CA LEU A 271 -9.12 17.66 -13.85
C LEU A 271 -8.10 17.73 -12.71
N MET A 272 -6.87 18.21 -12.96
CA MET A 272 -5.84 18.32 -11.92
C MET A 272 -6.22 19.41 -10.91
N SER A 273 -6.66 20.57 -11.40
CA SER A 273 -7.10 21.69 -10.55
C SER A 273 -8.36 21.37 -9.73
N THR A 274 -9.31 20.63 -10.29
CA THR A 274 -10.51 20.16 -9.59
C THR A 274 -10.15 19.25 -8.42
N VAL A 275 -9.26 18.27 -8.65
CA VAL A 275 -8.80 17.34 -7.61
C VAL A 275 -8.05 18.07 -6.48
N GLU A 276 -7.22 19.07 -6.81
CA GLU A 276 -6.54 19.90 -5.79
C GLU A 276 -7.54 20.71 -4.95
N THR A 277 -8.60 21.23 -5.57
CA THR A 277 -9.67 21.98 -4.90
C THR A 277 -10.53 21.08 -4.00
N GLU A 278 -10.90 19.88 -4.49
CA GLU A 278 -11.58 18.86 -3.70
C GLU A 278 -10.76 18.46 -2.46
N LEU A 279 -9.45 18.23 -2.63
CA LEU A 279 -8.55 17.90 -1.51
C LEU A 279 -8.53 19.00 -0.44
N ALA A 280 -8.59 20.27 -0.85
CA ALA A 280 -8.69 21.39 0.08
C ALA A 280 -10.03 21.43 0.82
N ARG A 281 -11.16 21.19 0.13
CA ARG A 281 -12.51 21.14 0.72
C ARG A 281 -12.68 19.95 1.67
N ARG A 282 -12.14 18.78 1.35
CA ARG A 282 -12.18 17.57 2.20
C ARG A 282 -11.59 17.79 3.58
N ARG A 283 -10.61 18.70 3.72
CA ARG A 283 -10.02 19.05 5.02
C ARG A 283 -11.07 19.60 6.00
N PHE A 284 -12.17 20.17 5.52
CA PHE A 284 -13.20 20.83 6.33
C PHE A 284 -14.52 20.05 6.42
N ALA A 285 -14.53 18.77 6.05
CA ALA A 285 -15.72 17.95 6.14
C ALA A 285 -16.25 17.86 7.59
N GLY A 286 -17.58 17.75 7.74
CA GLY A 286 -18.25 17.72 9.03
C GLY A 286 -17.82 16.54 9.92
N PRO A 287 -17.82 16.70 11.25
CA PRO A 287 -17.59 15.59 12.17
C PRO A 287 -18.76 14.59 12.12
N VAL A 288 -18.47 13.31 12.34
CA VAL A 288 -19.47 12.21 12.26
C VAL A 288 -19.40 11.22 13.42
N ARG A 289 -18.30 11.21 14.18
CA ARG A 289 -18.14 10.36 15.38
C ARG A 289 -17.17 11.00 16.35
N LEU A 290 -17.52 10.99 17.62
CA LEU A 290 -16.67 11.35 18.74
C LEU A 290 -16.43 10.09 19.59
N GLU A 291 -15.19 9.60 19.64
CA GLU A 291 -14.79 8.51 20.53
C GLU A 291 -14.30 9.11 21.86
N MET A 292 -14.71 8.55 23.00
CA MET A 292 -14.31 9.01 24.35
C MET A 292 -14.14 7.84 25.32
N GLU A 293 -13.34 8.04 26.38
CA GLU A 293 -13.22 7.07 27.47
C GLU A 293 -14.43 7.12 28.41
N PRO A 294 -14.83 6.00 29.04
CA PRO A 294 -15.98 5.97 29.96
C PRO A 294 -15.90 6.99 31.09
N GLU A 295 -14.70 7.28 31.58
CA GLU A 295 -14.40 8.16 32.71
C GLU A 295 -14.41 9.65 32.34
N SER A 296 -14.55 10.00 31.05
CA SER A 296 -14.60 11.40 30.63
C SER A 296 -15.80 12.12 31.25
N GLY A 297 -15.56 13.27 31.89
CA GLY A 297 -16.62 14.01 32.56
C GLY A 297 -17.76 14.44 31.63
N LEU A 298 -19.00 14.39 32.14
CA LEU A 298 -20.20 14.74 31.40
C LEU A 298 -20.15 16.19 30.86
N GLU A 299 -19.52 17.09 31.61
CA GLU A 299 -19.38 18.50 31.22
C GLU A 299 -18.46 18.66 30.01
N LEU A 300 -17.30 17.99 30.00
CA LEU A 300 -16.38 17.98 28.86
C LEU A 300 -17.05 17.40 27.61
N ARG A 301 -17.79 16.30 27.76
CA ARG A 301 -18.55 15.68 26.67
C ARG A 301 -19.60 16.62 26.10
N SER A 302 -20.42 17.25 26.94
CA SER A 302 -21.45 18.20 26.50
C SER A 302 -20.83 19.38 25.75
N LEU A 303 -19.75 19.96 26.29
CA LEU A 303 -19.02 21.04 25.62
C LEU A 303 -18.52 20.61 24.23
N LEU A 304 -17.89 19.43 24.11
CA LEU A 304 -17.40 18.93 22.83
C LEU A 304 -18.54 18.69 21.83
N LEU A 305 -19.68 18.18 22.27
CA LEU A 305 -20.83 17.93 21.39
C LEU A 305 -21.42 19.23 20.84
N ASP A 306 -21.60 20.23 21.72
CA ASP A 306 -22.15 21.53 21.36
C ASP A 306 -21.22 22.27 20.37
N GLU A 307 -19.92 22.35 20.68
CA GLU A 307 -18.92 23.03 19.84
C GLU A 307 -18.68 22.31 18.50
N LEU A 308 -18.84 20.98 18.45
CA LEU A 308 -18.68 20.20 17.22
C LEU A 308 -19.99 20.04 16.43
N GLY A 309 -21.13 20.48 16.97
CA GLY A 309 -22.45 20.29 16.37
C GLY A 309 -22.81 18.81 16.20
N LEU A 310 -22.40 17.96 17.14
CA LEU A 310 -22.62 16.52 17.10
C LEU A 310 -23.78 16.12 18.03
N PRO A 311 -24.68 15.22 17.61
CA PRO A 311 -25.68 14.67 18.50
C PRO A 311 -25.06 13.66 19.47
N GLU A 312 -25.72 13.43 20.60
CA GLU A 312 -25.33 12.44 21.60
C GLU A 312 -25.19 11.01 21.02
N SER A 313 -25.96 10.70 19.97
CA SER A 313 -25.88 9.42 19.24
C SER A 313 -24.56 9.20 18.48
N ALA A 314 -23.80 10.27 18.21
CA ALA A 314 -22.49 10.22 17.54
C ALA A 314 -21.33 9.89 18.50
N VAL A 315 -21.60 9.85 19.81
CA VAL A 315 -20.61 9.48 20.82
C VAL A 315 -20.47 7.96 20.89
N MET A 316 -19.23 7.50 20.85
CA MET A 316 -18.85 6.10 21.01
C MET A 316 -17.91 5.97 22.18
N VAL A 317 -18.38 5.34 23.26
CA VAL A 317 -17.54 5.07 24.44
C VAL A 317 -16.68 3.85 24.15
N ARG A 318 -15.38 3.95 24.41
CA ARG A 318 -14.42 2.88 24.15
C ARG A 318 -13.33 2.85 25.20
N THR A 319 -12.86 1.64 25.53
CA THR A 319 -11.78 1.42 26.51
C THR A 319 -10.51 0.87 25.87
N SER A 320 -10.60 0.11 24.77
CA SER A 320 -9.41 -0.31 24.03
C SER A 320 -8.76 0.86 23.27
N PRO A 321 -7.49 0.76 22.84
CA PRO A 321 -6.81 1.85 22.16
C PRO A 321 -7.61 2.44 20.98
N PHE A 322 -7.75 3.76 20.93
CA PHE A 322 -8.57 4.41 19.89
C PHE A 322 -7.91 4.29 18.51
N GLU A 323 -6.59 4.41 18.45
CA GLU A 323 -5.84 4.45 17.20
C GLU A 323 -5.32 3.08 16.75
N PRO A 324 -5.50 2.71 15.47
CA PRO A 324 -4.85 1.55 14.88
C PRO A 324 -3.33 1.52 15.07
N ALA A 325 -2.70 2.70 15.15
CA ALA A 325 -1.26 2.86 15.35
C ALA A 325 -0.77 2.18 16.65
N ALA A 326 -1.55 2.22 17.72
CA ALA A 326 -1.19 1.56 18.98
C ALA A 326 -1.10 0.04 18.82
N TYR A 327 -2.08 -0.57 18.15
CA TYR A 327 -2.08 -2.00 17.84
C TYR A 327 -0.93 -2.38 16.91
N HIS A 328 -0.69 -1.62 15.84
CA HIS A 328 0.38 -1.91 14.90
C HIS A 328 1.77 -1.80 15.54
N GLN A 329 1.97 -0.81 16.40
CA GLN A 329 3.23 -0.66 17.15
C GLN A 329 3.55 -1.90 17.99
N LEU A 330 2.54 -2.47 18.67
CA LEU A 330 2.69 -3.71 19.43
C LEU A 330 2.86 -4.92 18.50
N ALA A 331 2.08 -4.98 17.43
CA ALA A 331 2.12 -6.09 16.49
C ALA A 331 3.47 -6.21 15.75
N ASP A 332 4.16 -5.08 15.55
CA ASP A 332 5.43 -4.97 14.81
C ASP A 332 6.68 -5.14 15.69
N LEU A 333 6.51 -5.48 16.97
CA LEU A 333 7.59 -5.83 17.88
C LEU A 333 8.55 -6.87 17.28
N ALA A 334 9.84 -6.81 17.60
CA ALA A 334 10.84 -7.76 17.13
C ALA A 334 10.78 -9.12 17.88
N ARG A 335 9.58 -9.73 17.94
CA ARG A 335 9.29 -11.01 18.60
C ARG A 335 8.84 -12.07 17.58
N PRO A 336 9.79 -12.70 16.86
CA PRO A 336 9.48 -13.66 15.79
C PRO A 336 8.80 -14.94 16.31
N ASP A 337 8.94 -15.24 17.60
CA ASP A 337 8.25 -16.31 18.33
C ASP A 337 6.74 -16.03 18.49
N LEU A 338 6.34 -14.75 18.57
CA LEU A 338 4.94 -14.32 18.66
C LEU A 338 4.34 -13.87 17.32
N GLN A 339 5.13 -13.91 16.24
CA GLN A 339 4.72 -13.50 14.91
C GLN A 339 4.68 -14.68 13.96
N ARG A 340 3.86 -14.55 12.92
CA ARG A 340 3.96 -15.48 11.81
C ARG A 340 5.27 -15.26 11.06
N LYS A 341 5.97 -16.35 10.75
CA LYS A 341 7.15 -16.33 9.89
C LYS A 341 6.85 -15.58 8.60
N LYS A 342 7.60 -14.51 8.31
CA LYS A 342 7.49 -13.74 7.07
C LYS A 342 7.59 -14.67 5.86
N TRP A 343 6.73 -14.43 4.88
CA TRP A 343 6.73 -15.22 3.65
C TRP A 343 7.83 -14.70 2.73
N THR A 344 8.60 -15.62 2.15
CA THR A 344 9.57 -15.32 1.10
C THR A 344 8.96 -15.81 -0.20
N PRO A 345 8.58 -14.91 -1.13
CA PRO A 345 8.02 -15.29 -2.41
C PRO A 345 8.97 -16.18 -3.23
N THR A 346 8.42 -17.10 -4.01
CA THR A 346 9.19 -18.01 -4.86
C THR A 346 9.29 -17.46 -6.29
N LEU A 347 10.34 -17.81 -7.04
CA LEU A 347 10.42 -17.42 -8.46
C LEU A 347 9.44 -18.28 -9.28
N PRO A 348 8.58 -17.69 -10.15
CA PRO A 348 7.74 -18.47 -11.05
C PRO A 348 8.58 -19.50 -11.81
N ARG A 349 8.12 -20.75 -11.83
CA ARG A 349 8.92 -21.88 -12.32
C ARG A 349 9.53 -21.65 -13.71
N ARG A 350 8.73 -21.14 -14.66
CA ARG A 350 9.20 -20.88 -16.03
C ARG A 350 10.27 -19.79 -16.13
N LEU A 351 10.33 -18.86 -15.17
CA LEU A 351 11.38 -17.84 -15.08
C LEU A 351 12.65 -18.33 -14.39
N ARG A 352 12.63 -19.50 -13.73
CA ARG A 352 13.85 -20.18 -13.25
C ARG A 352 14.56 -20.91 -14.38
N GLU A 353 13.79 -21.53 -15.26
CA GLU A 353 14.29 -22.35 -16.36
C GLU A 353 14.85 -21.50 -17.52
N SER A 354 14.58 -20.20 -17.54
CA SER A 354 15.01 -19.26 -18.59
C SER A 354 15.49 -17.94 -17.99
N SER A 355 16.63 -17.44 -18.49
CA SER A 355 17.15 -16.14 -18.10
C SER A 355 16.53 -14.97 -18.87
N ASP A 356 15.75 -15.19 -19.93
CA ASP A 356 15.14 -14.13 -20.74
C ASP A 356 13.61 -14.12 -20.57
N MET A 357 13.07 -13.00 -20.07
CA MET A 357 11.63 -12.82 -19.84
C MET A 357 10.83 -12.98 -21.15
N PHE A 358 11.26 -12.32 -22.22
CA PHE A 358 10.51 -12.29 -23.48
C PHE A 358 10.53 -13.63 -24.20
N SER A 359 11.66 -14.38 -24.14
CA SER A 359 11.71 -15.77 -24.61
C SER A 359 10.75 -16.67 -23.83
N THR A 360 10.67 -16.47 -22.51
CA THR A 360 9.75 -17.25 -21.66
C THR A 360 8.31 -17.02 -22.09
N ILE A 361 7.89 -15.76 -22.27
CA ILE A 361 6.53 -15.43 -22.70
C ILE A 361 6.23 -15.96 -24.11
N ARG A 362 7.20 -15.95 -25.02
CA ARG A 362 7.04 -16.55 -26.37
C ARG A 362 6.79 -18.05 -26.35
N GLY A 363 7.28 -18.75 -25.33
CA GLY A 363 7.04 -20.18 -25.16
C GLY A 363 5.60 -20.53 -24.74
N GLY A 364 4.79 -19.53 -24.38
CA GLY A 364 3.41 -19.68 -23.92
C GLY A 364 3.13 -18.74 -22.74
N ASP A 365 1.86 -18.53 -22.40
CA ASP A 365 1.42 -17.61 -21.35
C ASP A 365 2.07 -17.91 -19.99
N LEU A 366 2.50 -16.86 -19.30
CA LEU A 366 3.10 -16.95 -17.97
C LEU A 366 2.12 -16.44 -16.93
N PHE A 367 1.59 -17.37 -16.13
CA PHE A 367 0.77 -17.07 -14.95
C PHE A 367 1.64 -16.70 -13.75
N VAL A 368 1.26 -15.66 -13.03
CA VAL A 368 1.89 -15.23 -11.78
C VAL A 368 0.84 -15.12 -10.67
N HIS A 369 1.19 -15.53 -9.45
CA HIS A 369 0.33 -15.50 -8.28
C HIS A 369 1.04 -14.87 -7.07
N HIS A 370 0.86 -13.58 -6.87
CA HIS A 370 1.40 -12.85 -5.72
C HIS A 370 0.50 -13.07 -4.49
N PRO A 371 1.01 -13.03 -3.26
CA PRO A 371 2.41 -12.85 -2.88
C PRO A 371 3.21 -14.18 -2.89
N TYR A 372 2.58 -15.29 -3.28
CA TYR A 372 3.21 -16.63 -3.26
C TYR A 372 4.44 -16.68 -4.17
N GLU A 373 4.32 -16.06 -5.33
CA GLU A 373 5.41 -15.85 -6.28
C GLU A 373 5.94 -14.42 -6.21
N SER A 374 7.20 -14.24 -6.62
CA SER A 374 7.91 -12.96 -6.55
C SER A 374 7.37 -11.97 -7.55
N PHE A 375 6.82 -10.86 -7.06
CA PHE A 375 6.40 -9.73 -7.87
C PHE A 375 7.60 -9.03 -8.52
N HIS A 376 8.68 -8.82 -7.75
CA HIS A 376 9.94 -8.23 -8.21
C HIS A 376 10.51 -9.00 -9.40
N ASP A 377 10.61 -10.32 -9.27
CA ASP A 377 11.24 -11.15 -10.31
C ASP A 377 10.30 -11.53 -11.45
N SER A 378 9.07 -11.03 -11.46
CA SER A 378 8.08 -11.29 -12.51
C SER A 378 7.61 -10.03 -13.22
N VAL A 379 6.61 -9.34 -12.67
CA VAL A 379 5.95 -8.19 -13.32
C VAL A 379 6.85 -6.95 -13.31
N GLU A 380 7.57 -6.71 -12.22
CA GLU A 380 8.54 -5.62 -12.16
C GLU A 380 9.73 -5.89 -13.08
N ARG A 381 10.29 -7.11 -13.04
CA ARG A 381 11.31 -7.57 -13.98
C ARG A 381 10.90 -7.41 -15.45
N PHE A 382 9.64 -7.67 -15.79
CA PHE A 382 9.13 -7.48 -17.15
C PHE A 382 9.27 -6.03 -17.63
N ILE A 383 8.96 -5.04 -16.79
CA ILE A 383 9.11 -3.62 -17.13
C ILE A 383 10.57 -3.19 -17.08
N SER A 384 11.34 -3.64 -16.09
CA SER A 384 12.78 -3.35 -15.98
C SER A 384 13.55 -3.85 -17.20
N GLU A 385 13.34 -5.10 -17.62
CA GLU A 385 13.99 -5.65 -18.82
C GLU A 385 13.52 -4.91 -20.09
N ALA A 386 12.23 -4.55 -20.17
CA ALA A 386 11.73 -3.75 -21.29
C ALA A 386 12.38 -2.36 -21.38
N ALA A 387 12.63 -1.72 -20.24
CA ALA A 387 13.28 -0.42 -20.17
C ALA A 387 14.73 -0.45 -20.66
N GLN A 388 15.43 -1.56 -20.41
CA GLN A 388 16.85 -1.74 -20.75
C GLN A 388 17.08 -2.32 -22.15
N ASP A 389 16.10 -3.03 -22.72
CA ASP A 389 16.26 -3.68 -24.04
C ASP A 389 16.17 -2.67 -25.19
N ASP A 390 17.25 -2.54 -25.96
CA ASP A 390 17.33 -1.67 -27.14
C ASP A 390 16.33 -2.04 -28.26
N LYS A 391 15.82 -3.27 -28.26
CA LYS A 391 14.79 -3.71 -29.21
C LYS A 391 13.40 -3.22 -28.83
N VAL A 392 13.18 -2.78 -27.60
CA VAL A 392 11.88 -2.24 -27.18
C VAL A 392 11.72 -0.83 -27.73
N VAL A 393 10.61 -0.62 -28.44
CA VAL A 393 10.27 0.66 -29.07
C VAL A 393 9.29 1.48 -28.24
N ALA A 394 8.41 0.81 -27.49
CA ALA A 394 7.39 1.49 -26.69
C ALA A 394 6.95 0.68 -25.48
N ILE A 395 6.56 1.38 -24.43
CA ILE A 395 5.96 0.85 -23.21
C ILE A 395 4.69 1.64 -22.91
N LYS A 396 3.56 0.96 -22.68
CA LYS A 396 2.32 1.57 -22.19
C LYS A 396 1.93 0.91 -20.86
N GLN A 397 1.54 1.70 -19.85
CA GLN A 397 1.17 1.15 -18.54
C GLN A 397 0.07 1.96 -17.87
N THR A 398 -0.84 1.26 -17.15
CA THR A 398 -1.81 1.91 -16.25
C THR A 398 -1.27 1.97 -14.82
N LEU A 399 -1.40 3.12 -14.17
CA LEU A 399 -0.93 3.40 -12.82
C LEU A 399 -2.14 3.85 -11.97
N TYR A 400 -2.64 2.94 -11.13
CA TYR A 400 -3.87 3.15 -10.34
C TYR A 400 -3.62 3.43 -8.85
N ARG A 401 -2.37 3.31 -8.36
CA ARG A 401 -1.96 3.50 -6.95
C ARG A 401 -0.51 3.06 -6.81
N THR A 402 0.43 4.00 -6.83
CA THR A 402 1.86 3.69 -6.78
C THR A 402 2.58 4.76 -5.97
N SER A 403 3.56 4.36 -5.16
CA SER A 403 4.42 5.30 -4.45
C SER A 403 5.38 6.01 -5.41
N SER A 404 5.76 7.25 -5.10
CA SER A 404 6.81 7.97 -5.85
C SER A 404 8.11 7.19 -5.97
N ASP A 405 8.41 6.38 -4.95
CA ASP A 405 9.66 5.61 -4.81
C ASP A 405 9.53 4.20 -5.42
N SER A 406 8.51 3.98 -6.26
CA SER A 406 8.27 2.67 -6.87
C SER A 406 9.29 2.40 -8.00
N PRO A 407 9.91 1.21 -8.04
CA PRO A 407 10.84 0.82 -9.10
C PRO A 407 10.25 0.88 -10.53
N PHE A 408 8.92 0.79 -10.67
CA PHE A 408 8.24 1.00 -11.96
C PHE A 408 8.51 2.39 -12.51
N ILE A 409 8.46 3.41 -11.65
CA ILE A 409 8.58 4.81 -12.07
C ILE A 409 10.01 5.06 -12.55
N GLU A 410 11.01 4.57 -11.83
CA GLU A 410 12.41 4.64 -12.26
C GLU A 410 12.63 3.92 -13.59
N SER A 411 12.05 2.73 -13.77
CA SER A 411 12.16 1.96 -15.03
C SER A 411 11.50 2.68 -16.21
N LEU A 412 10.33 3.28 -15.99
CA LEU A 412 9.59 4.03 -17.02
C LEU A 412 10.31 5.33 -17.41
N ILE A 413 10.85 6.06 -16.41
CA ILE A 413 11.70 7.24 -16.63
C ILE A 413 12.93 6.84 -17.46
N HIS A 414 13.64 5.78 -17.05
CA HIS A 414 14.82 5.32 -17.77
C HIS A 414 14.51 4.91 -19.22
N ALA A 415 13.37 4.26 -19.45
CA ALA A 415 12.91 3.91 -20.79
C ALA A 415 12.68 5.16 -21.66
N ALA A 416 12.03 6.19 -21.12
CA ALA A 416 11.78 7.45 -21.82
C ALA A 416 13.07 8.21 -22.12
N GLU A 417 13.98 8.33 -21.14
CA GLU A 417 15.30 8.94 -21.31
C GLU A 417 16.17 8.20 -22.34
N SER A 418 15.96 6.89 -22.48
CA SER A 418 16.61 6.06 -23.50
C SER A 418 15.95 6.16 -24.89
N GLY A 419 15.00 7.08 -25.08
CA GLY A 419 14.34 7.35 -26.36
C GLY A 419 13.20 6.40 -26.72
N LYS A 420 12.73 5.56 -25.80
CA LYS A 420 11.55 4.69 -26.03
C LYS A 420 10.28 5.52 -25.87
N GLN A 421 9.23 5.19 -26.63
CA GLN A 421 7.92 5.83 -26.44
C GLN A 421 7.24 5.26 -25.19
N VAL A 422 7.19 6.04 -24.11
CA VAL A 422 6.54 5.65 -22.86
C VAL A 422 5.24 6.41 -22.70
N ALA A 423 4.13 5.68 -22.50
CA ALA A 423 2.83 6.26 -22.19
C ALA A 423 2.26 5.69 -20.89
N CYS A 424 1.92 6.57 -19.95
CA CYS A 424 1.37 6.18 -18.65
C CYS A 424 -0.01 6.76 -18.48
N LEU A 425 -0.97 5.91 -18.09
CA LEU A 425 -2.28 6.36 -17.68
C LEU A 425 -2.33 6.46 -16.16
N VAL A 426 -2.52 7.66 -15.62
CA VAL A 426 -2.52 7.92 -14.18
C VAL A 426 -3.93 8.27 -13.73
N GLU A 427 -4.49 7.48 -12.80
CA GLU A 427 -5.78 7.77 -12.20
C GLU A 427 -5.63 8.81 -11.07
N LEU A 428 -6.03 10.06 -11.31
CA LEU A 428 -5.90 11.14 -10.33
C LEU A 428 -6.94 11.06 -9.19
N ARG A 429 -8.12 10.47 -9.44
CA ARG A 429 -9.21 10.36 -8.46
C ARG A 429 -9.13 9.06 -7.63
N ALA A 430 -7.95 8.45 -7.53
CA ALA A 430 -7.74 7.26 -6.70
C ALA A 430 -7.79 7.63 -5.22
N ARG A 431 -8.78 7.09 -4.49
CA ARG A 431 -9.08 7.46 -3.09
C ARG A 431 -7.85 7.35 -2.18
N PHE A 432 -7.56 8.42 -1.45
CA PHE A 432 -6.46 8.60 -0.48
C PHE A 432 -5.05 8.71 -1.07
N ASP A 433 -4.91 8.55 -2.38
CA ASP A 433 -3.62 8.60 -3.09
C ASP A 433 -3.55 9.79 -4.04
N GLU A 434 -4.56 10.66 -4.06
CA GLU A 434 -4.71 11.73 -5.06
C GLU A 434 -3.49 12.66 -5.08
N ARG A 435 -3.03 13.10 -3.90
CA ARG A 435 -1.86 13.97 -3.76
C ARG A 435 -0.58 13.31 -4.30
N ASN A 436 -0.41 12.01 -4.06
CA ASN A 436 0.75 11.26 -4.54
C ASN A 436 0.68 11.08 -6.06
N ASN A 437 -0.50 10.80 -6.61
CA ASN A 437 -0.70 10.60 -8.04
C ASN A 437 -0.48 11.90 -8.84
N VAL A 438 -0.90 13.06 -8.31
CA VAL A 438 -0.61 14.37 -8.91
C VAL A 438 0.91 14.63 -8.94
N GLY A 439 1.60 14.39 -7.83
CA GLY A 439 3.06 14.52 -7.77
C GLY A 439 3.77 13.58 -8.75
N LEU A 440 3.31 12.34 -8.84
CA LEU A 440 3.84 11.32 -9.74
C LEU A 440 3.67 11.69 -11.22
N ALA A 441 2.48 12.16 -11.62
CA ALA A 441 2.21 12.58 -12.98
C ALA A 441 3.21 13.68 -13.43
N ARG A 442 3.43 14.70 -12.59
CA ARG A 442 4.40 15.78 -12.87
C ARG A 442 5.83 15.26 -13.04
N VAL A 443 6.24 14.28 -12.23
CA VAL A 443 7.58 13.66 -12.35
C VAL A 443 7.70 12.91 -13.68
N LEU A 444 6.72 12.09 -14.04
CA LEU A 444 6.73 11.34 -15.30
C LEU A 444 6.78 12.27 -16.53
N GLU A 445 5.92 13.29 -16.57
CA GLU A 445 5.86 14.28 -17.66
C GLU A 445 7.20 14.99 -17.85
N LYS A 446 7.84 15.40 -16.74
CA LYS A 446 9.15 16.07 -16.76
C LYS A 446 10.25 15.23 -17.43
N HIS A 447 10.16 13.91 -17.34
CA HIS A 447 11.13 12.98 -17.94
C HIS A 447 10.70 12.46 -19.32
N GLY A 448 9.73 13.11 -19.98
CA GLY A 448 9.34 12.81 -21.36
C GLY A 448 8.37 11.64 -21.51
N VAL A 449 7.80 11.15 -20.41
CA VAL A 449 6.70 10.16 -20.45
C VAL A 449 5.41 10.86 -20.85
N HIS A 450 4.68 10.29 -21.80
CA HIS A 450 3.36 10.79 -22.16
C HIS A 450 2.33 10.36 -21.11
N VAL A 451 1.94 11.28 -20.24
CA VAL A 451 0.92 11.04 -19.22
C VAL A 451 -0.47 11.38 -19.76
N ALA A 452 -1.44 10.49 -19.50
CA ALA A 452 -2.84 10.69 -19.81
C ALA A 452 -3.71 10.34 -18.58
N TYR A 453 -4.89 10.95 -18.49
CA TYR A 453 -5.72 10.94 -17.27
C TYR A 453 -7.01 10.12 -17.38
N GLY A 454 -7.06 9.14 -18.28
CA GLY A 454 -8.23 8.28 -18.47
C GLY A 454 -9.31 8.91 -19.36
N VAL A 455 -10.48 8.29 -19.37
CA VAL A 455 -11.66 8.78 -20.09
C VAL A 455 -12.47 9.65 -19.14
N VAL A 456 -12.89 10.84 -19.59
CA VAL A 456 -13.75 11.75 -18.81
C VAL A 456 -15.01 11.00 -18.33
N GLY A 457 -15.41 11.22 -17.08
CA GLY A 457 -16.55 10.55 -16.45
C GLY A 457 -16.31 9.10 -15.99
N LEU A 458 -15.17 8.47 -16.33
CA LEU A 458 -14.88 7.08 -15.96
C LEU A 458 -13.55 6.93 -15.22
N LYS A 459 -13.59 6.24 -14.07
CA LYS A 459 -12.35 5.89 -13.35
C LYS A 459 -11.66 4.71 -14.00
N THR A 460 -10.36 4.82 -14.27
CA THR A 460 -9.59 3.72 -14.86
C THR A 460 -9.08 2.81 -13.77
N HIS A 461 -9.54 1.56 -13.75
CA HIS A 461 -9.15 0.58 -12.74
C HIS A 461 -8.55 -0.70 -13.34
N CYS A 462 -8.43 -0.82 -14.65
CA CYS A 462 -7.68 -1.92 -15.26
C CYS A 462 -6.18 -1.85 -14.93
N LYS A 463 -5.53 -3.01 -14.78
CA LYS A 463 -4.08 -3.10 -14.51
C LYS A 463 -3.39 -3.78 -15.67
N LEU A 464 -2.90 -2.94 -16.58
CA LEU A 464 -2.39 -3.34 -17.89
C LEU A 464 -0.98 -2.80 -18.10
N SER A 465 -0.14 -3.62 -18.70
CA SER A 465 1.12 -3.17 -19.28
C SER A 465 1.25 -3.72 -20.68
N LEU A 466 1.80 -2.95 -21.61
CA LEU A 466 2.05 -3.35 -22.98
C LEU A 466 3.46 -2.93 -23.38
N VAL A 467 4.28 -3.89 -23.76
CA VAL A 467 5.63 -3.68 -24.29
C VAL A 467 5.63 -4.03 -25.77
N ILE A 468 6.13 -3.11 -26.59
CA ILE A 468 6.26 -3.29 -28.03
C ILE A 468 7.75 -3.43 -28.35
N ARG A 469 8.14 -4.57 -28.92
CA ARG A 469 9.53 -4.94 -29.18
C ARG A 469 9.73 -5.29 -30.65
N ARG A 470 10.83 -4.83 -31.23
CA ARG A 470 11.26 -5.16 -32.59
C ARG A 470 11.96 -6.52 -32.59
N GLU A 471 11.39 -7.49 -33.29
CA GLU A 471 11.90 -8.85 -33.40
C GLU A 471 11.86 -9.29 -34.85
N GLY A 472 12.90 -9.98 -35.33
CA GLY A 472 12.93 -10.62 -36.65
C GLY A 472 12.18 -9.89 -37.77
N ASP A 473 10.95 -10.34 -38.03
CA ASP A 473 10.04 -9.94 -39.10
C ASP A 473 9.15 -8.71 -38.81
N GLY A 474 9.18 -8.12 -37.61
CA GLY A 474 8.37 -6.93 -37.32
C GLY A 474 8.33 -6.47 -35.87
N LEU A 475 7.22 -5.83 -35.51
CA LEU A 475 6.92 -5.45 -34.13
C LEU A 475 6.08 -6.55 -33.48
N ARG A 476 6.53 -7.02 -32.33
CA ARG A 476 5.79 -7.95 -31.47
C ARG A 476 5.35 -7.21 -30.22
N ARG A 477 4.16 -7.56 -29.73
CA ARG A 477 3.58 -7.01 -28.50
C ARG A 477 3.60 -8.06 -27.40
N TYR A 478 3.84 -7.59 -26.18
CA TYR A 478 3.80 -8.37 -24.95
C TYR A 478 2.91 -7.63 -23.97
N ALA A 479 1.91 -8.30 -23.41
CA ALA A 479 0.97 -7.70 -22.48
C ALA A 479 1.03 -8.36 -21.11
N HIS A 480 0.86 -7.56 -20.07
CA HIS A 480 0.48 -7.99 -18.74
C HIS A 480 -0.97 -7.59 -18.47
N VAL A 481 -1.79 -8.55 -18.00
CA VAL A 481 -3.15 -8.30 -17.49
C VAL A 481 -3.22 -8.83 -16.07
N GLY A 482 -3.43 -7.95 -15.09
CA GLY A 482 -3.43 -8.29 -13.66
C GLY A 482 -4.74 -7.98 -12.94
N THR A 483 -4.96 -8.67 -11.82
CA THR A 483 -6.04 -8.38 -10.86
C THR A 483 -5.68 -7.23 -9.92
N GLY A 484 -4.38 -7.01 -9.68
CA GLY A 484 -3.80 -6.12 -8.68
C GLY A 484 -2.99 -4.96 -9.23
N ASN A 485 -2.71 -3.97 -8.38
CA ASN A 485 -1.94 -2.77 -8.73
C ASN A 485 -0.44 -3.02 -8.83
N TYR A 486 0.26 -2.15 -9.55
CA TYR A 486 1.73 -2.12 -9.64
C TYR A 486 2.35 -1.44 -8.42
N HIS A 487 2.18 -2.04 -7.24
CA HIS A 487 2.71 -1.53 -5.98
C HIS A 487 3.41 -2.66 -5.18
N PRO A 488 4.75 -2.62 -5.03
CA PRO A 488 5.51 -3.70 -4.39
C PRO A 488 5.05 -4.02 -2.95
N GLY A 489 4.72 -3.00 -2.16
CA GLY A 489 4.21 -3.18 -0.80
C GLY A 489 2.90 -3.99 -0.74
N THR A 490 1.87 -3.61 -1.51
CA THR A 490 0.61 -4.37 -1.54
C THR A 490 0.80 -5.75 -2.16
N ALA A 491 1.69 -5.91 -3.14
CA ALA A 491 1.98 -7.21 -3.76
C ALA A 491 2.54 -8.27 -2.78
N GLN A 492 3.01 -7.86 -1.60
CA GLN A 492 3.43 -8.77 -0.52
C GLN A 492 2.29 -9.14 0.45
N LEU A 493 1.20 -8.37 0.42
CA LEU A 493 0.07 -8.48 1.35
C LEU A 493 -1.21 -8.98 0.67
N TYR A 494 -1.38 -8.75 -0.63
CA TYR A 494 -2.59 -8.99 -1.41
C TYR A 494 -2.39 -10.23 -2.28
N THR A 495 -3.40 -11.10 -2.36
CA THR A 495 -3.38 -12.24 -3.30
C THR A 495 -3.81 -11.75 -4.68
N ASP A 496 -2.87 -11.64 -5.61
CA ASP A 496 -3.13 -11.13 -6.95
C ASP A 496 -2.65 -12.10 -7.99
N CYS A 497 -3.41 -12.21 -9.08
CA CYS A 497 -3.07 -13.04 -10.22
C CYS A 497 -2.79 -12.16 -11.43
N GLY A 498 -1.91 -12.62 -12.31
CA GLY A 498 -1.60 -11.94 -13.56
C GLY A 498 -1.19 -12.90 -14.65
N ILE A 499 -1.35 -12.46 -15.89
CA ILE A 499 -0.91 -13.17 -17.09
C ILE A 499 0.02 -12.26 -17.88
N LEU A 500 1.20 -12.78 -18.21
CA LEU A 500 2.10 -12.23 -19.21
C LEU A 500 1.96 -13.05 -20.50
N SER A 501 1.61 -12.39 -21.61
CA SER A 501 1.31 -13.07 -22.88
C SER A 501 1.85 -12.28 -24.08
N CYS A 502 2.14 -13.00 -25.16
CA CYS A 502 2.36 -12.43 -26.50
C CYS A 502 1.31 -12.93 -27.51
N ASP A 503 0.17 -13.44 -27.05
CA ASP A 503 -0.95 -13.77 -27.92
C ASP A 503 -1.41 -12.53 -28.69
N THR A 504 -1.55 -12.69 -30.00
CA THR A 504 -1.79 -11.54 -30.89
C THR A 504 -3.17 -10.93 -30.65
N ARG A 505 -4.21 -11.75 -30.40
CA ARG A 505 -5.57 -11.25 -30.17
C ARG A 505 -5.65 -10.48 -28.86
N LEU A 506 -5.06 -11.03 -27.79
CA LEU A 506 -5.00 -10.37 -26.49
C LEU A 506 -4.19 -9.07 -26.55
N THR A 507 -3.01 -9.09 -27.15
CA THR A 507 -2.14 -7.91 -27.18
C THR A 507 -2.66 -6.79 -28.09
N GLU A 508 -3.42 -7.12 -29.13
CA GLU A 508 -4.16 -6.16 -29.95
C GLU A 508 -5.30 -5.52 -29.15
N ASP A 509 -6.09 -6.31 -28.43
CA ASP A 509 -7.16 -5.79 -27.57
C ASP A 509 -6.60 -4.86 -26.48
N VAL A 510 -5.49 -5.24 -25.82
CA VAL A 510 -4.83 -4.38 -24.83
C VAL A 510 -4.36 -3.06 -25.46
N ALA A 511 -3.80 -3.11 -26.67
CA ALA A 511 -3.40 -1.90 -27.40
C ALA A 511 -4.61 -1.00 -27.70
N ASP A 512 -5.75 -1.58 -28.09
CA ASP A 512 -6.99 -0.87 -28.33
C ASP A 512 -7.58 -0.26 -27.06
N VAL A 513 -7.45 -0.94 -25.91
CA VAL A 513 -7.84 -0.39 -24.61
C VAL A 513 -7.01 0.86 -24.28
N PHE A 514 -5.69 0.86 -24.52
CA PHE A 514 -4.88 2.07 -24.36
C PHE A 514 -5.30 3.20 -25.32
N ASN A 515 -5.70 2.87 -26.55
CA ASN A 515 -6.18 3.87 -27.51
C ASN A 515 -7.55 4.43 -27.10
N PHE A 516 -8.42 3.61 -26.50
CA PHE A 516 -9.68 4.03 -25.90
C PHE A 516 -9.44 4.96 -24.70
N LEU A 517 -8.55 4.58 -23.79
CA LEU A 517 -8.20 5.35 -22.59
C LEU A 517 -7.56 6.71 -22.88
N THR A 518 -6.95 6.88 -24.05
CA THR A 518 -6.36 8.15 -24.51
C THR A 518 -7.32 8.96 -25.39
N GLY A 519 -8.60 8.56 -25.47
CA GLY A 519 -9.64 9.27 -26.24
C GLY A 519 -9.51 9.16 -27.76
N ARG A 520 -8.62 8.30 -28.27
CA ARG A 520 -8.31 8.17 -29.71
C ARG A 520 -9.08 7.06 -30.42
N SER A 521 -9.97 6.36 -29.74
CA SER A 521 -10.75 5.26 -30.32
C SER A 521 -12.16 5.20 -29.75
N ARG A 522 -13.15 4.98 -30.64
CA ARG A 522 -14.54 4.63 -30.28
C ARG A 522 -14.85 3.16 -30.56
N LYS A 523 -13.81 2.32 -30.69
CA LYS A 523 -13.99 0.88 -30.96
C LYS A 523 -14.81 0.26 -29.83
N LYS A 524 -15.92 -0.40 -30.20
CA LYS A 524 -16.85 -1.06 -29.28
C LYS A 524 -16.66 -2.57 -29.18
N ASN A 525 -15.94 -3.15 -30.16
CA ASN A 525 -15.77 -4.59 -30.28
C ASN A 525 -14.31 -4.94 -30.00
N PHE A 526 -14.10 -5.86 -29.07
CA PHE A 526 -12.80 -6.46 -28.76
C PHE A 526 -12.81 -7.92 -29.22
N ASN A 527 -11.64 -8.48 -29.49
CA ASN A 527 -11.54 -9.87 -29.95
C ASN A 527 -11.93 -10.84 -28.84
N ASP A 528 -11.36 -10.66 -27.66
CA ASP A 528 -11.39 -11.59 -26.54
C ASP A 528 -11.62 -10.89 -25.19
N ILE A 529 -11.07 -9.69 -24.98
CA ILE A 529 -11.21 -8.97 -23.70
C ILE A 529 -12.65 -8.53 -23.45
N LEU A 530 -13.09 -8.67 -22.21
CA LEU A 530 -14.27 -8.03 -21.66
C LEU A 530 -13.87 -6.67 -21.09
N LEU A 531 -14.36 -5.60 -21.71
CA LEU A 531 -14.09 -4.22 -21.29
C LEU A 531 -15.33 -3.65 -20.60
N ALA A 532 -15.17 -3.13 -19.38
CA ALA A 532 -16.19 -2.30 -18.76
C ALA A 532 -16.03 -0.83 -19.20
N PRO A 533 -17.13 -0.08 -19.38
CA PRO A 533 -18.53 -0.52 -19.24
C PRO A 533 -19.16 -1.11 -20.51
N GLN A 534 -18.37 -1.34 -21.56
CA GLN A 534 -18.90 -1.62 -22.90
C GLN A 534 -19.49 -3.02 -23.06
N THR A 535 -18.70 -4.07 -22.81
CA THR A 535 -19.05 -5.46 -23.14
C THR A 535 -19.12 -6.37 -21.93
N MET A 536 -18.53 -5.95 -20.80
CA MET A 536 -18.31 -6.83 -19.65
C MET A 536 -19.62 -7.33 -19.01
N LYS A 537 -20.52 -6.42 -18.59
CA LYS A 537 -21.78 -6.80 -17.93
C LYS A 537 -22.65 -7.70 -18.81
N ALA A 538 -22.88 -7.27 -20.05
CA ALA A 538 -23.66 -8.02 -21.03
C ALA A 538 -23.07 -9.42 -21.27
N THR A 539 -21.74 -9.55 -21.29
CA THR A 539 -21.09 -10.85 -21.46
C THR A 539 -21.25 -11.75 -20.25
N PHE A 540 -21.09 -11.24 -19.03
CA PHE A 540 -21.33 -12.05 -17.83
C PHE A 540 -22.79 -12.51 -17.73
N LEU A 541 -23.76 -11.63 -17.98
CA LEU A 541 -25.18 -11.99 -18.01
C LEU A 541 -25.45 -13.09 -19.06
N ARG A 542 -24.89 -12.96 -20.26
CA ARG A 542 -25.00 -14.01 -21.30
C ARG A 542 -24.40 -15.33 -20.83
N LEU A 543 -23.20 -15.32 -20.24
CA LEU A 543 -22.54 -16.54 -19.76
C LEU A 543 -23.34 -17.23 -18.65
N ILE A 544 -23.93 -16.47 -17.72
CA ILE A 544 -24.78 -17.01 -16.66
C ILE A 544 -26.06 -17.63 -17.25
N ASN A 545 -26.69 -16.96 -18.20
CA ASN A 545 -27.89 -17.47 -18.87
C ASN A 545 -27.59 -18.74 -19.71
N GLU A 546 -26.44 -18.80 -20.38
CA GLU A 546 -25.99 -20.01 -21.09
C GLU A 546 -25.85 -21.21 -20.15
N GLU A 547 -25.35 -21.02 -18.93
CA GLU A 547 -25.31 -22.09 -17.91
C GLU A 547 -26.71 -22.54 -17.50
N ALA A 548 -27.65 -21.61 -17.31
CA ALA A 548 -29.04 -21.94 -17.01
C ALA A 548 -29.70 -22.77 -18.12
N GLU A 549 -29.40 -22.45 -19.39
CA GLU A 549 -29.85 -23.25 -20.53
C GLU A 549 -29.24 -24.65 -20.56
N HIS A 550 -27.94 -24.78 -20.25
CA HIS A 550 -27.28 -26.09 -20.16
C HIS A 550 -27.92 -26.95 -19.07
N ALA A 551 -28.17 -26.38 -17.89
CA ALA A 551 -28.81 -27.09 -16.78
C ALA A 551 -30.22 -27.56 -17.15
N SER A 552 -31.01 -26.69 -17.78
CA SER A 552 -32.36 -27.02 -18.27
C SER A 552 -32.39 -28.15 -19.31
N LYS A 553 -31.27 -28.35 -20.03
CA LYS A 553 -31.08 -29.44 -21.00
C LYS A 553 -30.45 -30.70 -20.37
N GLY A 554 -30.24 -30.74 -19.05
CA GLY A 554 -29.57 -31.84 -18.34
C GLY A 554 -28.07 -31.95 -18.65
N GLN A 555 -27.46 -30.90 -19.20
CA GLN A 555 -26.02 -30.85 -19.49
C GLN A 555 -25.24 -30.37 -18.25
N PRO A 556 -23.94 -30.68 -18.13
CA PRO A 556 -23.13 -30.15 -17.05
C PRO A 556 -23.17 -28.62 -17.01
N ALA A 557 -23.64 -28.04 -15.91
CA ALA A 557 -23.81 -26.60 -15.75
C ALA A 557 -23.30 -26.16 -14.38
N ARG A 558 -22.33 -25.26 -14.38
CA ARG A 558 -21.66 -24.81 -13.16
C ARG A 558 -21.01 -23.45 -13.33
N ILE A 559 -21.09 -22.66 -12.26
CA ILE A 559 -20.40 -21.38 -12.13
C ILE A 559 -19.50 -21.43 -10.91
N TRP A 560 -18.20 -21.18 -11.09
CA TRP A 560 -17.30 -20.83 -10.00
C TRP A 560 -16.79 -19.41 -10.19
N ALA A 561 -16.87 -18.58 -9.14
CA ALA A 561 -16.34 -17.23 -9.21
C ALA A 561 -15.68 -16.81 -7.90
N LYS A 562 -14.60 -16.05 -8.02
CA LYS A 562 -13.88 -15.45 -6.92
C LYS A 562 -13.76 -13.96 -7.18
N MET A 563 -14.07 -13.15 -6.17
CA MET A 563 -14.00 -11.69 -6.23
C MET A 563 -13.94 -11.07 -4.82
N ASN A 564 -13.73 -9.76 -4.76
CA ASN A 564 -13.72 -9.06 -3.47
C ASN A 564 -15.13 -8.76 -2.97
N GLN A 565 -16.03 -8.36 -3.87
CA GLN A 565 -17.41 -7.98 -3.54
C GLN A 565 -18.40 -8.41 -4.62
N LEU A 566 -19.65 -8.67 -4.22
CA LEU A 566 -20.78 -8.96 -5.11
C LEU A 566 -21.96 -8.03 -4.77
N GLU A 567 -22.31 -7.14 -5.69
CA GLU A 567 -23.28 -6.05 -5.47
C GLU A 567 -24.30 -5.86 -6.61
N ASP A 568 -23.92 -6.12 -7.87
CA ASP A 568 -24.76 -5.77 -9.02
C ASP A 568 -26.10 -6.54 -9.04
N PRO A 569 -27.26 -5.86 -8.99
CA PRO A 569 -28.57 -6.52 -8.92
C PRO A 569 -28.87 -7.42 -10.12
N ASP A 570 -28.51 -7.01 -11.34
CA ASP A 570 -28.82 -7.80 -12.54
C ASP A 570 -28.03 -9.11 -12.57
N ILE A 571 -26.75 -9.05 -12.17
CA ILE A 571 -25.93 -10.26 -12.00
C ILE A 571 -26.52 -11.17 -10.92
N ILE A 572 -26.92 -10.62 -9.76
CA ILE A 572 -27.50 -11.42 -8.67
C ILE A 572 -28.81 -12.10 -9.11
N GLN A 573 -29.68 -11.36 -9.82
CA GLN A 573 -30.92 -11.90 -10.38
C GLN A 573 -30.64 -13.03 -11.38
N ALA A 574 -29.66 -12.86 -12.26
CA ALA A 574 -29.25 -13.90 -13.21
C ALA A 574 -28.73 -15.15 -12.48
N LEU A 575 -27.98 -14.99 -11.38
CA LEU A 575 -27.51 -16.12 -10.56
C LEU A 575 -28.68 -16.84 -9.86
N TYR A 576 -29.70 -16.12 -9.36
CA TYR A 576 -30.90 -16.76 -8.82
C TYR A 576 -31.67 -17.56 -9.87
N LEU A 577 -31.81 -17.03 -11.10
CA LEU A 577 -32.44 -17.75 -12.20
C LEU A 577 -31.63 -18.99 -12.60
N ALA A 578 -30.31 -18.88 -12.67
CA ALA A 578 -29.42 -20.01 -12.93
C ALA A 578 -29.53 -21.09 -11.84
N SER A 579 -29.58 -20.70 -10.56
CA SER A 579 -29.80 -21.62 -9.45
C SER A 579 -31.14 -22.36 -9.57
N ARG A 580 -32.24 -21.65 -9.89
CA ARG A 580 -33.56 -22.25 -10.15
C ARG A 580 -33.55 -23.25 -11.31
N ALA A 581 -32.72 -23.01 -12.33
CA ALA A 581 -32.56 -23.93 -13.46
C ALA A 581 -31.70 -25.17 -13.12
N GLY A 582 -31.11 -25.23 -11.92
CA GLY A 582 -30.29 -26.36 -11.46
C GLY A 582 -28.78 -26.18 -11.65
N VAL A 583 -28.30 -24.97 -11.96
CA VAL A 583 -26.86 -24.67 -12.08
C VAL A 583 -26.20 -24.75 -10.70
N GLU A 584 -25.09 -25.48 -10.58
CA GLU A 584 -24.26 -25.47 -9.37
C GLU A 584 -23.42 -24.18 -9.30
N ILE A 585 -23.60 -23.35 -8.26
CA ILE A 585 -22.92 -22.05 -8.15
C ILE A 585 -22.10 -22.01 -6.86
N GLN A 586 -20.78 -21.85 -6.99
CA GLN A 586 -19.87 -21.69 -5.85
C GLN A 586 -19.08 -20.39 -5.96
N LEU A 587 -19.20 -19.53 -4.95
CA LEU A 587 -18.65 -18.18 -4.95
C LEU A 587 -17.66 -18.02 -3.79
N ILE A 588 -16.49 -17.43 -4.05
CA ILE A 588 -15.56 -16.96 -3.03
C ILE A 588 -15.63 -15.43 -3.01
N VAL A 589 -16.29 -14.87 -1.99
CA VAL A 589 -16.46 -13.42 -1.80
C VAL A 589 -15.94 -13.03 -0.44
N ARG A 590 -14.79 -12.33 -0.40
CA ARG A 590 -14.18 -11.97 0.89
C ARG A 590 -14.97 -10.88 1.62
N GLY A 591 -15.41 -9.86 0.89
CA GLY A 591 -15.96 -8.61 1.43
C GLY A 591 -17.47 -8.71 1.64
N PHE A 592 -18.18 -7.63 1.30
CA PHE A 592 -19.64 -7.63 1.32
C PHE A 592 -20.21 -8.36 0.09
N CYS A 593 -21.36 -9.00 0.30
CA CYS A 593 -22.12 -9.77 -0.67
C CYS A 593 -23.60 -9.43 -0.49
N LEU A 594 -24.25 -8.95 -1.56
CA LEU A 594 -25.68 -8.64 -1.56
C LEU A 594 -26.54 -9.86 -1.93
N LEU A 595 -25.94 -10.90 -2.52
CA LEU A 595 -26.61 -12.17 -2.78
C LEU A 595 -26.85 -12.90 -1.45
N ARG A 596 -28.07 -13.45 -1.28
CA ARG A 596 -28.49 -14.26 -0.13
C ARG A 596 -28.50 -15.75 -0.52
N PRO A 597 -27.48 -16.53 -0.15
CA PRO A 597 -27.37 -17.94 -0.54
C PRO A 597 -28.30 -18.84 0.28
N GLY A 598 -28.61 -20.04 -0.21
CA GLY A 598 -29.31 -21.09 0.55
C GLY A 598 -30.80 -20.85 0.83
N ILE A 599 -31.46 -19.92 0.13
CA ILE A 599 -32.90 -19.69 0.25
C ILE A 599 -33.65 -20.80 -0.50
N PRO A 600 -34.53 -21.57 0.16
CA PRO A 600 -35.27 -22.66 -0.47
C PRO A 600 -36.06 -22.25 -1.72
N GLY A 601 -35.87 -22.99 -2.82
CA GLY A 601 -36.48 -22.76 -4.13
C GLY A 601 -35.96 -21.54 -4.90
N LEU A 602 -34.90 -20.86 -4.41
CA LEU A 602 -34.32 -19.69 -5.04
C LEU A 602 -32.80 -19.84 -5.20
N SER A 603 -32.09 -20.06 -4.09
CA SER A 603 -30.63 -20.09 -4.04
C SER A 603 -30.07 -21.35 -3.38
N ASP A 604 -30.82 -22.47 -3.41
CA ASP A 604 -30.39 -23.78 -2.89
C ASP A 604 -29.06 -24.25 -3.47
N ASN A 605 -28.82 -23.94 -4.75
CA ASN A 605 -27.62 -24.34 -5.47
C ASN A 605 -26.49 -23.31 -5.40
N ILE A 606 -26.65 -22.25 -4.58
CA ILE A 606 -25.65 -21.20 -4.43
C ILE A 606 -24.98 -21.31 -3.06
N LYS A 607 -23.64 -21.42 -3.08
CA LYS A 607 -22.80 -21.34 -1.89
C LYS A 607 -21.85 -20.17 -1.99
N VAL A 608 -21.72 -19.43 -0.90
CA VAL A 608 -20.80 -18.29 -0.81
C VAL A 608 -19.85 -18.51 0.35
N VAL A 609 -18.55 -18.53 0.05
CA VAL A 609 -17.45 -18.67 1.02
C VAL A 609 -16.69 -17.36 1.13
N SER A 610 -16.42 -16.92 2.35
CA SER A 610 -15.55 -15.78 2.66
C SER A 610 -14.27 -16.30 3.34
N VAL A 611 -13.11 -16.04 2.72
CA VAL A 611 -11.80 -16.43 3.26
C VAL A 611 -11.07 -15.18 3.76
N ILE A 612 -10.73 -15.15 5.05
CA ILE A 612 -10.00 -14.05 5.69
C ILE A 612 -8.86 -14.64 6.51
N GLY A 613 -7.63 -14.14 6.35
CA GLY A 613 -6.51 -14.62 7.14
C GLY A 613 -5.21 -13.92 6.78
N ARG A 614 -4.15 -14.71 6.60
CA ARG A 614 -2.76 -14.22 6.45
C ARG A 614 -2.60 -13.12 5.39
N PHE A 615 -3.17 -13.33 4.21
CA PHE A 615 -3.08 -12.39 3.10
C PHE A 615 -4.47 -11.82 2.83
N LEU A 616 -4.49 -10.64 2.23
CA LEU A 616 -5.70 -10.00 1.78
C LEU A 616 -6.12 -10.65 0.45
N GLU A 617 -7.15 -11.49 0.47
CA GLU A 617 -7.66 -12.06 -0.78
C GLU A 617 -8.01 -10.95 -1.77
N HIS A 618 -7.52 -10.97 -3.02
CA HIS A 618 -7.77 -9.84 -3.94
C HIS A 618 -7.96 -10.25 -5.41
N SER A 619 -7.59 -11.47 -5.77
CA SER A 619 -7.72 -12.00 -7.14
C SER A 619 -9.18 -12.15 -7.55
N ARG A 620 -9.46 -11.89 -8.84
CA ARG A 620 -10.76 -12.17 -9.47
C ARG A 620 -10.62 -13.20 -10.56
N ILE A 621 -11.34 -14.31 -10.42
CA ILE A 621 -11.30 -15.48 -11.31
C ILE A 621 -12.74 -15.93 -11.55
N PHE A 622 -13.09 -16.24 -12.79
CA PHE A 622 -14.44 -16.68 -13.16
C PHE A 622 -14.37 -17.91 -14.05
N HIS A 623 -15.23 -18.89 -13.78
CA HIS A 623 -15.35 -20.13 -14.52
C HIS A 623 -16.83 -20.45 -14.81
N PHE A 624 -17.08 -20.86 -16.05
CA PHE A 624 -18.37 -21.34 -16.54
C PHE A 624 -18.14 -22.69 -17.23
N SER A 625 -18.93 -23.71 -16.91
CA SER A 625 -18.73 -25.07 -17.45
C SER A 625 -18.84 -25.11 -18.97
N SER A 626 -19.72 -24.28 -19.54
CA SER A 626 -20.09 -24.24 -20.95
C SER A 626 -20.51 -25.63 -21.49
N GLY A 627 -21.26 -26.39 -20.69
CA GLY A 627 -21.74 -27.73 -21.05
C GLY A 627 -20.68 -28.83 -20.93
N LYS A 628 -19.51 -28.54 -20.34
CA LYS A 628 -18.40 -29.49 -20.16
C LYS A 628 -18.40 -30.06 -18.75
N SER A 629 -18.16 -31.37 -18.65
CA SER A 629 -18.09 -32.08 -17.36
C SER A 629 -16.80 -31.76 -16.60
N ASP A 630 -15.65 -31.76 -17.30
CA ASP A 630 -14.37 -31.36 -16.72
C ASP A 630 -14.27 -29.82 -16.66
N PRO A 631 -14.11 -29.23 -15.46
CA PRO A 631 -13.91 -27.78 -15.31
C PRO A 631 -12.77 -27.23 -16.17
N SER A 632 -11.72 -28.01 -16.44
CA SER A 632 -10.57 -27.58 -17.24
C SER A 632 -10.89 -27.32 -18.72
N ASP A 633 -12.05 -27.79 -19.21
CA ASP A 633 -12.51 -27.60 -20.58
C ASP A 633 -13.57 -26.51 -20.74
N GLY A 634 -14.05 -25.94 -19.63
CA GLY A 634 -14.97 -24.80 -19.65
C GLY A 634 -14.30 -23.48 -19.98
N LYS A 635 -15.06 -22.38 -19.85
CA LYS A 635 -14.58 -21.02 -20.09
C LYS A 635 -13.99 -20.45 -18.79
N TRP A 636 -12.78 -19.90 -18.86
CA TRP A 636 -12.09 -19.30 -17.72
C TRP A 636 -11.69 -17.85 -18.00
N TYR A 637 -11.80 -17.02 -16.97
CA TYR A 637 -11.53 -15.59 -17.06
C TYR A 637 -10.78 -15.07 -15.83
N LEU A 638 -9.96 -14.04 -16.02
CA LEU A 638 -9.21 -13.35 -14.98
C LEU A 638 -9.17 -11.85 -15.27
N GLY A 639 -9.26 -11.00 -14.24
CA GLY A 639 -9.14 -9.56 -14.45
C GLY A 639 -9.37 -8.68 -13.23
N SER A 640 -9.61 -7.40 -13.48
CA SER A 640 -9.61 -6.38 -12.44
C SER A 640 -10.98 -6.09 -11.80
N ALA A 641 -12.08 -6.54 -12.42
CA ALA A 641 -13.43 -6.22 -12.00
C ALA A 641 -13.98 -7.20 -10.94
N ASP A 642 -14.67 -6.64 -9.95
CA ASP A 642 -15.66 -7.34 -9.14
C ASP A 642 -17.05 -7.24 -9.80
N TRP A 643 -18.02 -8.06 -9.38
CA TRP A 643 -19.42 -7.91 -9.81
C TRP A 643 -20.14 -6.83 -8.99
N MET A 644 -19.66 -5.59 -9.09
CA MET A 644 -20.34 -4.41 -8.56
C MET A 644 -20.73 -3.47 -9.70
N ARG A 645 -21.85 -2.76 -9.53
CA ARG A 645 -22.35 -1.81 -10.52
C ARG A 645 -21.28 -0.82 -10.98
N ARG A 646 -20.57 -0.19 -10.03
CA ARG A 646 -19.48 0.75 -10.33
C ARG A 646 -18.33 0.15 -11.16
N ASN A 647 -18.04 -1.15 -11.02
CA ASN A 647 -16.97 -1.81 -11.79
C ASN A 647 -17.44 -2.19 -13.19
N LEU A 648 -18.72 -2.54 -13.31
CA LEU A 648 -19.33 -2.99 -14.56
C LEU A 648 -19.82 -1.83 -15.44
N GLU A 649 -20.16 -0.67 -14.86
CA GLU A 649 -20.83 0.44 -15.55
C GLU A 649 -20.07 1.78 -15.45
N ASN A 650 -19.35 2.05 -14.35
CA ASN A 650 -18.81 3.40 -14.09
C ASN A 650 -17.27 3.44 -14.09
N ARG A 651 -16.63 2.35 -14.53
CA ARG A 651 -15.16 2.19 -14.54
C ARG A 651 -14.69 1.53 -15.82
N VAL A 652 -13.45 1.84 -16.17
CA VAL A 652 -12.71 1.08 -17.18
C VAL A 652 -11.98 -0.08 -16.50
N GLU A 653 -12.55 -1.27 -16.61
CA GLU A 653 -12.02 -2.54 -16.10
C GLU A 653 -11.77 -3.51 -17.24
N VAL A 654 -10.82 -4.43 -17.06
CA VAL A 654 -10.51 -5.47 -18.06
C VAL A 654 -10.55 -6.84 -17.41
N VAL A 655 -11.27 -7.76 -18.08
CA VAL A 655 -11.25 -9.20 -17.80
C VAL A 655 -10.92 -9.93 -19.09
N THR A 656 -9.94 -10.84 -19.04
CA THR A 656 -9.48 -11.59 -20.22
C THR A 656 -9.82 -13.07 -20.09
N PRO A 657 -10.23 -13.75 -21.18
CA PRO A 657 -10.32 -15.20 -21.19
C PRO A 657 -8.93 -15.83 -21.14
N ILE A 658 -8.82 -16.97 -20.46
CA ILE A 658 -7.59 -17.75 -20.33
C ILE A 658 -7.79 -19.11 -21.01
N ARG A 659 -6.92 -19.41 -21.98
CA ARG A 659 -7.02 -20.63 -22.80
C ARG A 659 -5.86 -21.59 -22.59
N ASP A 660 -4.71 -21.07 -22.15
CA ASP A 660 -3.55 -21.90 -21.82
C ASP A 660 -3.90 -22.89 -20.70
N LYS A 661 -3.73 -24.19 -20.96
CA LYS A 661 -4.15 -25.25 -20.04
C LYS A 661 -3.36 -25.23 -18.73
N GLY A 662 -2.10 -24.79 -18.75
CA GLY A 662 -1.29 -24.63 -17.54
C GLY A 662 -1.83 -23.49 -16.66
N CYS A 663 -2.19 -22.36 -17.26
CA CYS A 663 -2.82 -21.24 -16.56
C CYS A 663 -4.21 -21.60 -16.02
N VAL A 664 -5.02 -22.33 -16.80
CA VAL A 664 -6.33 -22.85 -16.34
C VAL A 664 -6.17 -23.77 -15.13
N ALA A 665 -5.21 -24.71 -15.17
CA ALA A 665 -4.97 -25.60 -14.04
C ALA A 665 -4.59 -24.83 -12.75
N ARG A 666 -3.81 -23.75 -12.88
CA ARG A 666 -3.45 -22.87 -11.76
C ARG A 666 -4.66 -22.15 -11.18
N MET A 667 -5.51 -21.56 -12.01
CA MET A 667 -6.73 -20.87 -11.55
C MET A 667 -7.72 -21.84 -10.92
N ARG A 668 -7.85 -23.05 -11.48
CA ARG A 668 -8.65 -24.13 -10.91
C ARG A 668 -8.15 -24.50 -9.52
N GLU A 669 -6.86 -24.74 -9.34
CA GLU A 669 -6.27 -25.04 -8.03
C GLU A 669 -6.58 -23.94 -7.00
N ILE A 670 -6.49 -22.66 -7.39
CA ILE A 670 -6.82 -21.53 -6.51
C ILE A 670 -8.28 -21.59 -6.03
N LEU A 671 -9.23 -21.83 -6.93
CA LEU A 671 -10.64 -21.93 -6.58
C LEU A 671 -10.92 -23.16 -5.71
N GLU A 672 -10.41 -24.34 -6.09
CA GLU A 672 -10.62 -25.60 -5.35
C GLU A 672 -10.03 -25.52 -3.94
N VAL A 673 -8.84 -24.92 -3.78
CA VAL A 673 -8.23 -24.68 -2.47
C VAL A 673 -9.07 -23.72 -1.63
N GLY A 674 -9.53 -22.61 -2.22
CA GLY A 674 -10.34 -21.62 -1.51
C GLY A 674 -11.70 -22.14 -1.06
N LEU A 675 -12.34 -22.96 -1.89
CA LEU A 675 -13.61 -23.63 -1.58
C LEU A 675 -13.46 -24.76 -0.55
N SER A 676 -12.25 -25.30 -0.39
CA SER A 676 -11.90 -26.35 0.58
C SER A 676 -11.39 -25.81 1.94
N ASP A 677 -11.39 -24.49 2.16
CA ASP A 677 -10.78 -23.88 3.34
C ASP A 677 -11.68 -23.97 4.58
N ALA A 678 -11.61 -25.09 5.31
CA ALA A 678 -12.26 -25.22 6.63
C ALA A 678 -11.48 -24.54 7.77
N ARG A 679 -10.34 -23.91 7.50
CA ARG A 679 -9.56 -23.21 8.51
C ARG A 679 -9.99 -21.75 8.61
N ASN A 680 -9.90 -21.02 7.51
CA ASN A 680 -10.16 -19.58 7.45
C ASN A 680 -11.44 -19.25 6.66
N GLY A 681 -12.04 -20.22 5.98
CA GLY A 681 -13.27 -20.04 5.22
C GLY A 681 -14.51 -20.04 6.10
N HIS A 682 -15.39 -19.10 5.82
CA HIS A 682 -16.71 -18.98 6.44
C HIS A 682 -17.79 -19.09 5.38
N LEU A 683 -18.81 -19.91 5.62
CA LEU A 683 -20.01 -19.95 4.80
C LEU A 683 -20.89 -18.75 5.14
N ILE A 684 -21.35 -18.01 4.12
CA ILE A 684 -22.34 -16.94 4.30
C ILE A 684 -23.74 -17.55 4.32
N LEU A 685 -24.56 -17.17 5.29
CA LEU A 685 -25.93 -17.63 5.49
C LEU A 685 -26.96 -16.67 4.85
N PRO A 686 -28.22 -17.07 4.66
CA PRO A 686 -29.25 -16.25 4.01
C PRO A 686 -29.56 -14.91 4.69
N ASP A 687 -29.29 -14.79 5.99
CA ASP A 687 -29.45 -13.56 6.79
C ASP A 687 -28.17 -12.68 6.80
N GLY A 688 -27.10 -13.16 6.15
CA GLY A 688 -25.78 -12.53 6.07
C GLY A 688 -24.86 -12.77 7.27
N HIS A 689 -25.31 -13.54 8.26
CA HIS A 689 -24.39 -14.14 9.23
C HIS A 689 -23.44 -15.11 8.53
N SER A 690 -22.40 -15.52 9.23
CA SER A 690 -21.45 -16.48 8.68
C SER A 690 -20.97 -17.44 9.74
N GLU A 691 -20.79 -18.69 9.34
CA GLU A 691 -20.27 -19.76 10.18
C GLU A 691 -18.98 -20.34 9.60
N PRO A 692 -18.03 -20.83 10.43
CA PRO A 692 -16.89 -21.58 9.93
C PRO A 692 -17.34 -22.79 9.10
N ILE A 693 -16.63 -23.11 8.01
CA ILE A 693 -16.99 -24.27 7.18
C ILE A 693 -16.72 -25.57 7.97
N ALA A 694 -17.79 -26.23 8.42
CA ALA A 694 -17.71 -27.50 9.13
C ALA A 694 -17.72 -28.73 8.19
N GLU A 695 -18.48 -28.67 7.09
CA GLU A 695 -18.56 -29.73 6.09
C GLU A 695 -18.06 -29.25 4.72
N ILE A 696 -16.99 -29.89 4.22
CA ILE A 696 -16.50 -29.64 2.86
C ILE A 696 -17.16 -30.64 1.92
N ARG A 697 -18.03 -30.14 1.03
CA ARG A 697 -18.49 -30.92 -0.12
C ARG A 697 -17.52 -30.67 -1.28
N THR A 698 -17.10 -31.77 -1.89
CA THR A 698 -16.02 -31.93 -2.89
C THR A 698 -15.92 -30.83 -3.96
N PRO A 699 -14.70 -30.59 -4.53
CA PRO A 699 -13.47 -31.34 -4.32
C PRO A 699 -12.78 -31.00 -3.00
N ILE A 700 -12.38 -32.02 -2.23
CA ILE A 700 -11.71 -31.85 -0.94
C ILE A 700 -10.20 -31.78 -1.19
N ILE A 701 -9.61 -30.59 -1.10
CA ILE A 701 -8.15 -30.47 -0.97
C ILE A 701 -7.80 -30.65 0.51
N ALA A 702 -7.38 -31.86 0.91
CA ALA A 702 -7.08 -32.22 2.30
C ALA A 702 -6.12 -31.25 3.01
N GLU A 703 -5.16 -30.68 2.26
CA GLU A 703 -4.22 -29.68 2.78
C GLU A 703 -4.92 -28.36 3.11
N ALA A 704 -5.91 -27.95 2.31
CA ALA A 704 -6.68 -26.73 2.54
C ALA A 704 -7.54 -26.85 3.81
N VAL A 705 -8.03 -28.04 4.13
CA VAL A 705 -8.77 -28.30 5.38
C VAL A 705 -7.89 -28.02 6.60
N THR A 706 -6.62 -28.44 6.55
CA THR A 706 -5.71 -28.39 7.71
C THR A 706 -4.92 -27.09 7.80
N LYS A 707 -4.41 -26.60 6.66
CA LYS A 707 -3.53 -25.42 6.56
C LYS A 707 -4.26 -24.16 6.11
N GLY A 708 -5.49 -24.29 5.63
CA GLY A 708 -6.23 -23.21 4.98
C GLY A 708 -5.66 -22.84 3.61
N THR A 709 -6.31 -21.88 2.96
CA THR A 709 -5.99 -21.39 1.62
C THR A 709 -4.55 -20.90 1.55
N PHE A 710 -4.20 -19.95 2.42
CA PHE A 710 -2.90 -19.29 2.38
C PHE A 710 -1.73 -20.25 2.68
N GLY A 711 -1.89 -21.12 3.67
CA GLY A 711 -0.87 -22.11 4.02
C GLY A 711 -0.66 -23.13 2.89
N THR A 712 -1.75 -23.60 2.30
CA THR A 712 -1.71 -24.54 1.17
C THR A 712 -1.01 -23.93 -0.03
N LEU A 713 -1.41 -22.73 -0.46
CA LEU A 713 -0.80 -22.07 -1.63
C LEU A 713 0.66 -21.68 -1.39
N CYS A 714 1.05 -21.32 -0.16
CA CYS A 714 2.45 -21.15 0.22
C CYS A 714 3.24 -22.46 0.02
N ASP A 715 2.73 -23.58 0.51
CA ASP A 715 3.41 -24.86 0.37
C ASP A 715 3.46 -25.34 -1.09
N ARG A 716 2.43 -25.05 -1.89
CA ARG A 716 2.43 -25.30 -3.35
C ARG A 716 3.52 -24.50 -4.05
N ALA A 717 3.64 -23.22 -3.75
CA ALA A 717 4.68 -22.37 -4.30
C ALA A 717 6.10 -22.85 -3.91
N ARG A 718 6.27 -23.38 -2.69
CA ARG A 718 7.55 -24.01 -2.27
C ARG A 718 7.82 -25.33 -2.98
N ARG A 719 6.86 -26.25 -3.02
CA ARG A 719 7.04 -27.56 -3.69
C ARG A 719 7.35 -27.40 -5.18
N ALA A 720 6.77 -26.37 -5.80
CA ALA A 720 7.12 -26.01 -7.18
C ALA A 720 8.62 -25.72 -7.33
N LEU A 721 9.30 -25.17 -6.30
CA LEU A 721 10.75 -24.99 -6.30
C LEU A 721 11.50 -26.33 -6.33
N ASP A 722 11.08 -27.28 -5.49
CA ASP A 722 11.77 -28.55 -5.26
C ASP A 722 11.51 -29.59 -6.36
N SER A 723 10.43 -29.47 -7.13
CA SER A 723 10.15 -30.35 -8.25
C SER A 723 11.21 -30.25 -9.36
N THR A 724 12.00 -31.31 -9.53
CA THR A 724 12.96 -31.49 -10.64
C THR A 724 12.35 -32.16 -11.87
N GLU A 725 11.07 -32.58 -11.81
CA GLU A 725 10.42 -33.23 -12.94
C GLU A 725 10.34 -32.27 -14.13
N PRO A 726 10.97 -32.56 -15.28
CA PRO A 726 10.78 -31.76 -16.47
C PRO A 726 9.28 -31.73 -16.79
N THR A 727 8.75 -30.56 -17.14
CA THR A 727 7.43 -30.50 -17.78
C THR A 727 7.44 -31.54 -18.88
N GLN A 728 6.53 -32.51 -18.80
CA GLN A 728 6.29 -33.47 -19.85
C GLN A 728 6.21 -32.64 -21.14
N LYS A 729 7.24 -32.72 -21.98
CA LYS A 729 7.22 -32.03 -23.27
C LYS A 729 6.01 -32.61 -23.97
N LEU A 730 4.89 -31.86 -24.02
CA LEU A 730 3.89 -32.15 -25.01
C LEU A 730 4.65 -32.10 -26.33
N GLN A 731 4.84 -33.28 -26.93
CA GLN A 731 5.36 -33.38 -28.28
C GLN A 731 4.36 -32.64 -29.14
N TRP A 732 4.68 -31.39 -29.47
CA TRP A 732 4.01 -30.70 -30.54
C TRP A 732 4.13 -31.56 -31.78
N PRO A 733 3.04 -31.87 -32.50
CA PRO A 733 3.17 -32.48 -33.81
C PRO A 733 4.12 -31.62 -34.65
N PRO A 734 5.04 -32.21 -35.42
CA PRO A 734 5.95 -31.44 -36.26
C PRO A 734 5.11 -30.51 -37.14
N ARG A 735 5.52 -29.23 -37.23
CA ARG A 735 5.00 -28.32 -38.24
C ARG A 735 5.03 -29.06 -39.57
N ARG A 736 3.90 -29.12 -40.28
CA ARG A 736 3.85 -29.58 -41.68
C ARG A 736 4.79 -28.70 -42.49
N THR A 737 6.02 -29.17 -42.70
CA THR A 737 6.94 -28.61 -43.67
C THR A 737 6.47 -29.03 -45.05
N LYS A 738 6.32 -28.06 -45.95
CA LYS A 738 6.13 -28.31 -47.38
C LYS A 738 7.24 -29.25 -47.90
N PRO A 739 6.95 -30.16 -48.83
CA PRO A 739 7.95 -31.09 -49.34
C PRO A 739 8.95 -30.33 -50.24
N GLY A 740 10.25 -30.55 -49.99
CA GLY A 740 11.31 -30.27 -50.94
C GLY A 740 12.39 -29.31 -50.46
N TRP A 741 13.35 -29.80 -49.67
CA TRP A 741 14.78 -29.50 -49.86
C TRP A 741 15.65 -30.38 -48.97
N THR A 742 16.47 -31.23 -49.59
CA THR A 742 17.50 -32.06 -48.96
C THR A 742 18.84 -31.34 -49.03
N GLY A 743 19.48 -31.12 -47.89
CA GLY A 743 20.83 -30.53 -47.82
C GLY A 743 21.52 -30.94 -46.52
N LYS A 744 22.38 -31.96 -46.63
CA LYS A 744 23.26 -32.49 -45.58
C LYS A 744 24.21 -31.40 -45.06
N ASN A 745 24.53 -31.45 -43.76
CA ASN A 745 25.90 -31.42 -43.21
C ASN A 745 25.87 -31.46 -41.66
N GLU A 746 26.23 -32.61 -41.10
CA GLU A 746 26.92 -32.75 -39.79
C GLU A 746 28.44 -32.58 -40.04
N PRO A 747 29.28 -32.12 -39.09
CA PRO A 747 29.70 -32.89 -37.88
C PRO A 747 30.23 -32.01 -36.69
N PRO A 748 31.00 -32.50 -35.68
CA PRO A 748 30.88 -33.71 -34.85
C PRO A 748 30.87 -33.40 -33.32
N ALA A 749 30.68 -34.48 -32.53
CA ALA A 749 30.73 -34.55 -31.07
C ALA A 749 32.15 -34.49 -30.45
N THR A 750 32.22 -34.02 -29.19
CA THR A 750 33.22 -34.28 -28.10
C THR A 750 32.97 -33.19 -27.03
N THR A 751 32.87 -33.35 -25.71
CA THR A 751 33.17 -34.38 -24.70
C THR A 751 32.43 -33.96 -23.40
N SER A 752 31.93 -34.91 -22.62
CA SER A 752 31.52 -34.76 -21.20
C SER A 752 32.35 -35.75 -20.35
N PRO A 753 32.33 -35.73 -19.01
CA PRO A 753 32.25 -34.62 -18.04
C PRO A 753 33.40 -34.71 -17.00
N VAL A 754 33.72 -33.62 -16.30
CA VAL A 754 34.48 -33.71 -15.03
C VAL A 754 33.58 -33.21 -13.91
N GLN A 755 33.37 -34.07 -12.92
CA GLN A 755 32.60 -33.86 -11.70
C GLN A 755 33.46 -34.33 -10.50
N PRO A 756 33.07 -34.05 -9.25
CA PRO A 756 33.54 -32.93 -8.43
C PRO A 756 34.40 -33.38 -7.24
N THR A 757 35.12 -32.46 -6.59
CA THR A 757 35.56 -32.64 -5.20
C THR A 757 34.94 -31.55 -4.32
N GLU A 758 34.30 -32.02 -3.25
CA GLU A 758 33.46 -31.29 -2.31
C GLU A 758 34.23 -30.67 -1.14
N HIS A 759 33.52 -29.76 -0.44
CA HIS A 759 33.71 -29.20 0.91
C HIS A 759 34.72 -28.03 1.09
N ALA A 760 34.38 -26.85 1.63
CA ALA A 760 33.19 -26.42 2.35
C ALA A 760 33.05 -24.87 2.39
N THR A 761 31.81 -24.42 2.18
CA THR A 761 31.07 -23.32 2.85
C THR A 761 31.64 -21.89 2.93
N ARG A 762 31.08 -20.95 2.14
CA ARG A 762 30.65 -19.61 2.62
C ARG A 762 29.79 -18.82 1.60
N ILE A 763 28.51 -18.70 1.94
CA ILE A 763 27.52 -17.62 1.71
C ILE A 763 27.83 -16.63 0.55
N MET A 764 27.04 -16.72 -0.52
CA MET A 764 26.89 -15.71 -1.58
C MET A 764 25.88 -14.62 -1.16
N LEU A 765 26.27 -13.35 -1.33
CA LEU A 765 25.35 -12.24 -1.60
C LEU A 765 25.67 -11.66 -2.99
N SER A 766 24.64 -11.11 -3.61
CA SER A 766 24.33 -11.05 -5.03
C SER A 766 25.03 -9.95 -5.87
N GLN A 767 25.62 -10.41 -6.98
CA GLN A 767 25.64 -9.92 -8.37
C GLN A 767 25.94 -8.43 -8.71
N PRO A 768 27.06 -8.18 -9.44
CA PRO A 768 27.43 -6.94 -10.10
C PRO A 768 27.17 -6.98 -11.61
N TRP A 769 26.29 -6.11 -12.14
CA TRP A 769 26.21 -5.81 -13.57
C TRP A 769 25.65 -4.40 -13.79
N LEU A 770 26.53 -3.45 -14.16
CA LEU A 770 26.13 -2.26 -14.93
C LEU A 770 27.32 -1.62 -15.64
N VAL A 771 28.30 -2.42 -16.09
CA VAL A 771 29.46 -1.93 -16.86
C VAL A 771 29.89 -2.96 -17.91
N GLN A 772 29.03 -3.24 -18.90
CA GLN A 772 29.46 -3.97 -20.11
C GLN A 772 29.01 -3.34 -21.43
N ARG A 773 28.28 -2.21 -21.43
CA ARG A 773 27.84 -1.61 -22.70
C ARG A 773 28.90 -0.76 -23.42
N GLU A 774 30.02 -0.42 -22.78
CA GLU A 774 31.16 0.26 -23.43
C GLU A 774 32.39 -0.66 -23.55
N LEU A 775 32.16 -1.98 -23.58
CA LEU A 775 33.19 -2.99 -23.92
C LEU A 775 33.24 -3.28 -25.43
N ALA A 776 32.59 -2.47 -26.26
CA ALA A 776 32.54 -2.68 -27.72
C ALA A 776 32.86 -1.44 -28.57
N LEU A 777 33.36 -0.35 -28.01
CA LEU A 777 33.99 0.70 -28.81
C LEU A 777 35.46 0.87 -28.42
N ALA A 778 36.32 0.36 -29.30
CA ALA A 778 37.75 0.62 -29.39
C ALA A 778 38.66 -0.04 -28.33
N THR A 779 38.68 -1.38 -28.31
CA THR A 779 39.87 -2.14 -27.92
C THR A 779 41.02 -1.84 -28.88
N GLY A 780 41.75 -0.78 -28.57
CA GLY A 780 43.11 -0.52 -29.04
C GLY A 780 44.08 -0.35 -27.87
N GLN A 781 43.90 -1.16 -26.82
CA GLN A 781 44.71 -1.38 -25.61
C GLN A 781 45.60 -0.23 -25.05
N SER A 782 45.27 0.21 -23.82
CA SER A 782 46.25 0.64 -22.80
C SER A 782 45.65 0.47 -21.37
N PRO A 783 46.45 0.53 -20.29
CA PRO A 783 46.25 -0.26 -19.07
C PRO A 783 44.95 0.01 -18.29
N ARG A 784 44.33 -1.11 -17.85
CA ARG A 784 43.02 -1.23 -17.22
C ARG A 784 42.86 -0.38 -15.95
N GLY A 785 41.83 0.47 -15.94
CA GLY A 785 41.22 0.98 -14.71
C GLY A 785 41.21 2.49 -14.49
N MET A 786 41.48 3.33 -15.51
CA MET A 786 41.41 4.80 -15.36
C MET A 786 40.70 5.50 -16.53
N THR A 787 39.72 6.35 -16.21
CA THR A 787 39.09 7.33 -17.13
C THR A 787 40.11 8.38 -17.58
N ALA A 788 39.85 9.06 -18.70
CA ALA A 788 40.71 10.14 -19.21
C ALA A 788 40.90 11.29 -18.19
N LEU A 789 39.85 11.55 -17.41
CA LEU A 789 39.86 12.51 -16.31
C LEU A 789 40.77 12.06 -15.15
N GLN A 790 40.73 10.76 -14.80
CA GLN A 790 41.60 10.18 -13.79
C GLN A 790 43.06 10.20 -14.23
N ARG A 791 43.34 10.00 -15.53
CA ARG A 791 44.70 10.12 -16.10
C ARG A 791 45.21 11.57 -16.05
N ARG A 792 44.34 12.55 -16.31
CA ARG A 792 44.66 13.97 -16.12
C ARG A 792 44.91 14.31 -14.64
N ALA A 793 44.09 13.82 -13.72
CA ALA A 793 44.26 14.06 -12.28
C ALA A 793 45.54 13.41 -11.72
N GLN A 794 45.92 12.23 -12.20
CA GLN A 794 47.19 11.60 -11.83
C GLN A 794 48.39 12.34 -12.43
N ASN A 795 48.32 12.74 -13.71
CA ASN A 795 49.38 13.51 -14.38
C ASN A 795 49.54 14.92 -13.81
N ALA A 796 48.46 15.52 -13.31
CA ALA A 796 48.47 16.81 -12.60
C ALA A 796 48.89 16.68 -11.12
N GLY A 797 49.20 15.46 -10.64
CA GLY A 797 49.68 15.21 -9.28
C GLY A 797 48.61 15.30 -8.18
N TRP A 798 47.32 15.34 -8.55
CA TRP A 798 46.18 15.51 -7.64
C TRP A 798 45.80 14.22 -6.90
N ILE A 799 46.18 13.08 -7.45
CA ILE A 799 45.93 11.76 -6.84
C ILE A 799 47.17 10.86 -6.99
N ARG A 800 47.45 10.05 -5.96
CA ARG A 800 48.36 8.90 -6.01
C ARG A 800 47.54 7.61 -6.05
N ILE A 801 48.08 6.60 -6.70
CA ILE A 801 47.40 5.30 -6.86
C ILE A 801 48.24 4.24 -6.19
N HIS A 802 47.62 3.50 -5.28
CA HIS A 802 48.19 2.34 -4.61
C HIS A 802 47.51 1.07 -5.10
N ARG A 803 48.29 0.02 -5.32
CA ARG A 803 47.77 -1.29 -5.70
C ARG A 803 47.98 -2.25 -4.54
N ILE A 804 46.89 -2.75 -3.96
CA ILE A 804 46.94 -3.69 -2.84
C ILE A 804 46.11 -4.91 -3.24
N GLY A 805 46.79 -5.99 -3.60
CA GLY A 805 46.15 -7.20 -4.15
C GLY A 805 45.42 -6.93 -5.47
N ARG A 806 44.17 -7.41 -5.60
CA ARG A 806 43.31 -7.15 -6.78
C ARG A 806 42.59 -5.79 -6.74
N SER A 807 42.79 -5.01 -5.67
CA SER A 807 42.14 -3.73 -5.47
C SER A 807 43.08 -2.57 -5.79
N VAL A 808 42.53 -1.50 -6.37
CA VAL A 808 43.21 -0.23 -6.62
C VAL A 808 42.65 0.79 -5.65
N VAL A 809 43.53 1.40 -4.84
CA VAL A 809 43.19 2.41 -3.83
C VAL A 809 43.75 3.76 -4.30
N TRP A 810 42.91 4.79 -4.25
CA TRP A 810 43.21 6.13 -4.75
C TRP A 810 43.37 7.07 -3.56
N GLU A 811 44.52 7.73 -3.47
CA GLU A 811 44.85 8.66 -2.40
C GLU A 811 44.91 10.08 -2.99
N PRO A 812 43.94 10.96 -2.73
CA PRO A 812 44.03 12.35 -3.15
C PRO A 812 45.15 13.07 -2.40
N ARG A 813 45.96 13.84 -3.13
CA ARG A 813 46.95 14.74 -2.51
C ARG A 813 46.22 15.98 -2.01
N ALA A 814 46.48 16.38 -0.77
CA ALA A 814 45.92 17.56 -0.10
C ALA A 814 46.19 18.92 -0.80
N VAL A 815 46.88 18.91 -1.94
CA VAL A 815 47.31 20.11 -2.67
C VAL A 815 46.16 20.76 -3.46
N ALA A 816 45.10 20.03 -3.81
CA ALA A 816 44.05 20.54 -4.70
C ALA A 816 43.13 21.63 -4.10
N ALA A 817 42.99 21.74 -2.78
CA ALA A 817 42.08 22.71 -2.16
C ALA A 817 42.68 24.14 -2.07
N LYS A 818 44.01 24.24 -1.87
CA LYS A 818 44.71 25.52 -1.74
C LYS A 818 44.83 26.28 -3.06
N ASP A 819 44.91 25.56 -4.17
CA ASP A 819 45.07 26.15 -5.52
C ASP A 819 43.75 26.66 -6.13
N LEU A 820 42.60 26.42 -5.48
CA LEU A 820 41.26 26.79 -5.96
C LEU A 820 40.66 28.02 -5.26
N GLY A 821 41.41 28.69 -4.37
CA GLY A 821 40.95 29.92 -3.69
C GLY A 821 39.76 29.75 -2.73
N ALA A 822 39.25 28.54 -2.53
CA ALA A 822 38.06 28.25 -1.73
C ALA A 822 38.41 27.87 -0.28
N ARG A 823 37.73 28.46 0.71
CA ARG A 823 37.77 28.01 2.12
C ARG A 823 36.77 26.88 2.30
N MET A 824 37.22 25.73 2.81
CA MET A 824 36.38 24.55 3.02
C MET A 824 36.15 24.34 4.53
N THR A 825 34.90 24.31 4.97
CA THR A 825 34.52 24.10 6.37
C THR A 825 33.75 22.78 6.49
N VAL A 826 34.18 21.91 7.39
CA VAL A 826 33.51 20.62 7.63
C VAL A 826 32.75 20.68 8.93
N VAL A 827 31.45 20.40 8.89
CA VAL A 827 30.58 20.43 10.08
C VAL A 827 30.19 19.00 10.46
N PRO A 828 30.68 18.45 11.59
CA PRO A 828 30.38 17.08 11.99
C PRO A 828 29.00 16.97 12.66
N GLY A 829 28.01 16.37 11.99
CA GLY A 829 26.66 16.21 12.55
C GLY A 829 26.52 15.05 13.55
N ARG A 830 25.96 15.31 14.73
CA ARG A 830 25.33 14.29 15.60
C ARG A 830 23.90 14.06 15.10
N GLY A 831 23.72 13.09 14.20
CA GLY A 831 22.40 12.80 13.62
C GLY A 831 22.14 13.59 12.33
N ALA A 832 21.27 13.06 11.48
CA ALA A 832 21.03 13.57 10.14
C ALA A 832 20.28 14.92 10.17
N TYR A 833 21.00 16.03 10.35
CA TYR A 833 20.41 17.35 10.13
C TYR A 833 20.07 17.50 8.64
N PRO A 834 18.81 17.82 8.27
CA PRO A 834 18.44 18.07 6.88
C PRO A 834 19.29 19.22 6.32
N LYS A 835 19.82 19.10 5.11
CA LYS A 835 20.61 20.17 4.44
C LYS A 835 19.88 21.53 4.41
N ARG A 836 18.54 21.50 4.45
CA ARG A 836 17.67 22.69 4.55
C ARG A 836 17.81 23.42 5.90
N TRP A 837 18.01 22.70 6.99
CA TRP A 837 18.23 23.27 8.33
C TRP A 837 19.50 24.11 8.39
N LEU A 838 20.61 23.61 7.83
CA LEU A 838 21.88 24.34 7.81
C LEU A 838 21.81 25.57 6.88
N LEU A 839 21.12 25.47 5.74
CA LEU A 839 20.89 26.60 4.85
C LEU A 839 20.12 27.72 5.57
N THR A 840 19.05 27.36 6.28
CA THR A 840 18.25 28.33 7.07
C THR A 840 19.07 28.97 8.19
N ARG A 841 19.89 28.19 8.91
CA ARG A 841 20.75 28.72 9.99
C ARG A 841 21.87 29.61 9.45
N LEU A 842 22.52 29.23 8.35
CA LEU A 842 23.55 30.05 7.71
C LEU A 842 22.99 31.36 7.19
N GLN A 843 21.81 31.33 6.56
CA GLN A 843 21.11 32.53 6.12
C GLN A 843 20.80 33.45 7.32
N ALA A 844 20.22 32.90 8.40
CA ALA A 844 19.91 33.67 9.60
C ALA A 844 21.16 34.27 10.26
N TRP A 845 22.29 33.54 10.27
CA TRP A 845 23.57 34.03 10.79
C TRP A 845 24.12 35.19 9.96
N LEU A 846 24.04 35.10 8.63
CA LEU A 846 24.48 36.17 7.72
C LEU A 846 23.58 37.41 7.84
N GLU A 847 22.26 37.22 7.87
CA GLU A 847 21.29 38.32 8.07
C GLU A 847 21.51 39.01 9.43
N ALA A 848 21.80 38.25 10.50
CA ALA A 848 22.12 38.80 11.82
C ALA A 848 23.43 39.61 11.85
N GLY A 849 24.36 39.33 10.96
CA GLY A 849 25.59 40.09 10.74
C GLY A 849 25.42 41.32 9.84
N ASN A 850 24.18 41.76 9.56
CA ASN A 850 23.84 42.81 8.59
C ASN A 850 24.31 42.51 7.14
N ALA A 851 24.48 41.24 6.78
CA ALA A 851 24.73 40.88 5.39
C ALA A 851 23.41 40.78 4.61
N GLU A 852 23.40 41.25 3.37
CA GLU A 852 22.25 41.14 2.48
C GLU A 852 22.31 39.81 1.74
N VAL A 853 21.41 38.87 2.09
CA VAL A 853 21.47 37.47 1.63
C VAL A 853 20.44 37.19 0.53
N THR A 854 20.86 36.50 -0.52
CA THR A 854 19.95 35.98 -1.55
C THR A 854 19.14 34.79 -1.03
N ARG A 855 17.81 34.92 -1.05
CA ARG A 855 16.90 33.83 -0.66
C ARG A 855 16.82 32.79 -1.78
N SER A 856 17.50 31.64 -1.61
CA SER A 856 17.33 30.48 -2.50
C SER A 856 16.50 29.37 -1.86
N THR A 857 15.56 28.83 -2.63
CA THR A 857 14.73 27.66 -2.23
C THR A 857 15.29 26.34 -2.77
N LYS A 858 16.31 26.38 -3.64
CA LYS A 858 16.91 25.21 -4.29
C LYS A 858 18.20 24.81 -3.59
N LEU A 859 18.28 23.52 -3.22
CA LEU A 859 19.40 22.94 -2.47
C LEU A 859 20.73 22.91 -3.24
N SER A 860 20.74 23.07 -4.56
CA SER A 860 21.94 23.05 -5.40
C SER A 860 22.63 24.40 -5.54
N ASP A 861 21.95 25.48 -5.18
CA ASP A 861 22.36 26.83 -5.54
C ASP A 861 23.26 27.39 -4.43
N PRO A 862 24.33 28.13 -4.77
CA PRO A 862 25.12 28.82 -3.77
C PRO A 862 24.27 29.89 -3.09
N LEU A 863 24.36 29.95 -1.75
CA LEU A 863 23.85 31.07 -0.99
C LEU A 863 24.82 32.25 -1.19
N GLU A 864 24.37 33.37 -1.72
CA GLU A 864 25.20 34.57 -1.86
C GLU A 864 24.80 35.61 -0.82
N ALA A 865 25.77 36.27 -0.20
CA ALA A 865 25.51 37.43 0.66
C ALA A 865 26.54 38.54 0.44
N ILE A 866 26.05 39.77 0.47
CA ILE A 866 26.87 40.98 0.52
C ILE A 866 27.11 41.31 1.98
N LEU A 867 28.36 41.22 2.43
CA LEU A 867 28.74 41.54 3.81
C LEU A 867 28.69 43.06 4.06
N PRO A 868 28.66 43.53 5.32
CA PRO A 868 28.62 44.95 5.66
C PRO A 868 29.78 45.79 5.10
N ASP A 869 30.90 45.15 4.76
CA ASP A 869 32.05 45.78 4.09
C ASP A 869 31.87 45.92 2.57
N GLY A 870 30.70 45.53 2.04
CA GLY A 870 30.34 45.58 0.63
C GLY A 870 30.85 44.37 -0.18
N SER A 871 31.51 43.39 0.43
CA SER A 871 32.04 42.24 -0.28
C SER A 871 30.99 41.15 -0.53
N LEU A 872 30.90 40.66 -1.77
CA LEU A 872 30.07 39.51 -2.12
C LEU A 872 30.77 38.21 -1.72
N ARG A 873 30.08 37.37 -0.96
CA ARG A 873 30.53 36.03 -0.55
C ARG A 873 29.51 34.99 -0.97
N ARG A 874 29.98 33.81 -1.34
CA ARG A 874 29.16 32.67 -1.76
C ARG A 874 29.41 31.47 -0.87
N TRP A 875 28.36 30.74 -0.50
CA TRP A 875 28.42 29.51 0.28
C TRP A 875 27.69 28.36 -0.42
N LEU A 876 28.39 27.24 -0.62
CA LEU A 876 27.81 26.03 -1.19
C LEU A 876 27.77 24.91 -0.16
N ILE A 877 26.58 24.37 0.14
CA ILE A 877 26.40 23.30 1.13
C ILE A 877 26.30 21.94 0.43
N LEU A 878 27.14 20.97 0.79
CA LEU A 878 27.21 19.65 0.13
C LEU A 878 27.01 18.48 1.11
N PRO A 879 26.14 17.50 0.78
CA PRO A 879 25.71 16.44 1.72
C PRO A 879 26.62 15.18 1.76
N SER A 880 27.72 15.11 0.99
CA SER A 880 28.63 13.96 1.00
C SER A 880 29.98 14.24 0.30
N PRO A 881 31.11 13.67 0.77
CA PRO A 881 32.41 13.71 0.08
C PRO A 881 32.44 13.00 -1.29
N ARG A 882 31.49 12.09 -1.58
CA ARG A 882 31.47 11.33 -2.85
C ARG A 882 31.08 12.16 -4.08
N LEU A 883 30.77 13.44 -3.89
CA LEU A 883 30.48 14.41 -4.95
C LEU A 883 31.70 15.24 -5.40
N LEU A 884 32.93 14.84 -5.03
CA LEU A 884 34.16 15.37 -5.66
C LEU A 884 34.17 15.16 -7.18
N ASN A 885 33.47 14.15 -7.71
CA ASN A 885 33.25 13.98 -9.16
C ASN A 885 32.42 15.12 -9.79
N ALA A 886 31.61 15.86 -9.02
CA ALA A 886 30.88 17.03 -9.52
C ALA A 886 31.72 18.31 -9.50
N MET A 887 32.78 18.38 -8.68
CA MET A 887 33.68 19.54 -8.65
C MET A 887 34.44 19.74 -9.96
N GLY A 888 34.71 18.66 -10.71
CA GLY A 888 35.30 18.75 -12.04
C GLY A 888 34.38 19.40 -13.10
N LYS A 889 33.07 19.52 -12.83
CA LYS A 889 32.11 20.23 -13.69
C LYS A 889 31.90 21.69 -13.28
N LEU A 890 32.36 22.10 -12.09
CA LEU A 890 32.13 23.42 -11.48
C LEU A 890 33.38 24.32 -11.54
N GLN A 891 34.33 24.01 -12.43
CA GLN A 891 35.64 24.65 -12.46
C GLN A 891 35.61 26.15 -12.86
N THR A 892 34.47 26.65 -13.35
CA THR A 892 34.29 28.05 -13.76
C THR A 892 33.56 28.94 -12.75
N GLU A 893 33.06 28.40 -11.62
CA GLU A 893 32.18 29.18 -10.70
C GLU A 893 32.71 29.36 -9.28
N LEU A 894 33.85 28.76 -8.91
CA LEU A 894 34.26 28.62 -7.50
C LEU A 894 35.22 29.70 -6.95
N ASP A 895 35.60 30.69 -7.76
CA ASP A 895 36.48 31.76 -7.27
C ASP A 895 35.77 32.58 -6.17
N GLY A 896 36.35 32.60 -4.96
CA GLY A 896 35.77 33.29 -3.78
C GLY A 896 34.62 32.56 -3.04
N THR A 897 34.29 31.32 -3.42
CA THR A 897 33.19 30.54 -2.81
C THR A 897 33.67 29.70 -1.62
N SER A 898 32.98 29.81 -0.47
CA SER A 898 33.20 28.96 0.70
C SER A 898 32.35 27.69 0.59
N VAL A 899 32.92 26.52 0.83
CA VAL A 899 32.23 25.23 0.66
C VAL A 899 32.06 24.53 2.00
N VAL A 900 30.82 24.20 2.35
CA VAL A 900 30.47 23.53 3.60
C VAL A 900 30.08 22.08 3.32
N VAL A 901 30.79 21.11 3.93
CA VAL A 901 30.58 19.68 3.65
C VAL A 901 30.07 18.93 4.87
N MET A 902 29.04 18.10 4.68
CA MET A 902 28.41 17.27 5.71
C MET A 902 28.66 15.76 5.47
N PRO A 903 29.73 15.17 6.01
CA PRO A 903 29.99 13.73 5.88
C PRO A 903 29.14 12.88 6.85
N LYS A 904 28.92 11.59 6.51
CA LYS A 904 28.36 10.60 7.45
C LYS A 904 29.37 10.32 8.57
N ARG A 905 28.89 9.96 9.77
CA ARG A 905 29.72 9.71 10.98
C ARG A 905 30.87 8.72 10.77
N THR A 906 30.70 7.75 9.88
CA THR A 906 31.74 6.76 9.50
C THR A 906 32.88 7.37 8.68
N ASP A 907 32.63 8.47 7.97
CA ASP A 907 33.61 9.15 7.12
C ASP A 907 34.39 10.21 7.91
N VAL A 908 33.80 10.79 8.96
CA VAL A 908 34.42 11.81 9.84
C VAL A 908 35.72 11.30 10.49
N ARG A 909 35.72 10.07 11.03
CA ARG A 909 36.92 9.48 11.67
C ARG A 909 38.07 9.22 10.67
N ARG A 910 37.75 9.01 9.39
CA ARG A 910 38.74 8.85 8.31
C ARG A 910 39.30 10.19 7.82
N ILE A 911 38.49 11.23 7.85
CA ILE A 911 38.88 12.59 7.44
C ILE A 911 39.76 13.23 8.51
N GLN A 912 39.38 13.14 9.80
CA GLN A 912 40.14 13.67 10.94
C GLN A 912 41.54 13.06 11.07
N SER A 913 41.75 11.83 10.62
CA SER A 913 43.06 11.17 10.67
C SER A 913 43.99 11.51 9.49
N SER A 914 43.57 12.38 8.54
CA SER A 914 44.28 12.54 7.26
C SER A 914 44.61 13.98 6.83
N THR A 915 44.30 15.01 7.61
CA THR A 915 44.51 16.41 7.19
C THR A 915 44.67 17.38 8.37
N ASP A 916 45.64 18.29 8.28
CA ASP A 916 45.64 19.58 8.99
C ASP A 916 44.55 20.48 8.37
N MET A 917 43.33 20.40 8.90
CA MET A 917 42.24 21.33 8.58
C MET A 917 41.81 22.04 9.86
N ASP A 918 41.55 23.35 9.78
CA ASP A 918 40.86 24.09 10.84
C ASP A 918 39.42 23.61 10.92
N ALA A 919 39.17 22.66 11.80
CA ALA A 919 37.84 22.13 12.07
C ALA A 919 37.20 22.96 13.18
N LEU A 920 36.22 23.80 12.84
CA LEU A 920 35.29 24.29 13.84
C LEU A 920 34.37 23.13 14.25
N THR A 921 34.30 22.88 15.54
CA THR A 921 33.28 22.01 16.12
C THR A 921 31.90 22.66 15.97
N VAL A 922 30.83 21.85 15.95
CA VAL A 922 29.45 22.36 15.90
C VAL A 922 29.18 23.32 17.06
N ASP A 923 29.79 23.06 18.21
CA ASP A 923 29.66 23.87 19.42
C ASP A 923 30.32 25.26 19.23
N GLU A 924 31.48 25.35 18.58
CA GLU A 924 32.13 26.64 18.26
C GLU A 924 31.36 27.45 17.20
N PHE A 925 30.61 26.81 16.29
CA PHE A 925 29.72 27.48 15.36
C PHE A 925 28.44 27.98 16.04
N ILE A 926 27.94 27.24 17.04
CA ILE A 926 26.78 27.62 17.86
C ILE A 926 27.13 28.79 18.79
N ASP A 927 28.29 28.76 19.45
CA ASP A 927 28.75 29.79 20.38
C ASP A 927 29.04 31.15 19.71
N ALA A 928 29.34 31.16 18.41
CA ALA A 928 29.53 32.37 17.61
C ALA A 928 28.22 33.03 17.14
N THR A 929 27.05 32.45 17.49
CA THR A 929 25.73 32.94 17.10
C THR A 929 25.12 33.80 18.22
N PRO A 930 24.60 35.01 17.95
CA PRO A 930 23.99 35.85 18.97
C PRO A 930 22.87 35.11 19.74
N PRO A 931 22.84 35.18 21.09
CA PRO A 931 21.88 34.44 21.93
C PRO A 931 20.41 34.70 21.58
N THR A 932 20.12 35.86 21.00
CA THR A 932 18.78 36.29 20.59
C THR A 932 18.17 35.48 19.45
N LEU A 933 18.96 34.63 18.76
CA LEU A 933 18.51 33.75 17.66
C LEU A 933 18.56 32.25 18.02
N LEU A 934 18.96 31.91 19.25
CA LEU A 934 18.77 30.58 19.82
C LEU A 934 17.34 30.47 20.37
N GLY A 935 16.36 30.49 19.46
CA GLY A 935 15.08 29.85 19.72
C GLY A 935 15.36 28.38 20.02
N GLY A 936 15.03 27.97 21.25
CA GLY A 936 15.49 26.75 21.87
C GLY A 936 15.24 25.48 21.06
N HIS A 937 16.27 24.65 20.98
CA HIS A 937 16.21 23.19 20.93
C HIS A 937 17.53 22.64 21.45
#